data_AF-A0AB38NZT4-F1
#
_entry.id   AF-A0AB38NZT4-F1
#
_cell.length_a   1.000
_cell.length_b   1.000
_cell.length_c   1.000
_cell.angle_alpha   90.00
_cell.angle_beta   90.00
_cell.angle_gamma   90.00
#
_symmetry.space_group_name_H-M   'P 1'
#
loop_
_entity.id
_entity.type
_entity.pdbx_description
1 polymer ?
#
loop_
_entity_poly.entity_id
_entity_poly.type
_entity_poly.pdbx_seq_one_letter_code
_entity_poly.pdbx_strand_id
1 'polypeptide(L)'
;MVYMKRFFMTAALTGLFVSNNSYAGESYLVYNPQNIAVFEVRFFNVGDGPFMPNWPSAAESTWDLGQQQKEKILDAMRYWAEVITPRPGQLPAIINVGTFNDENAAGSSDSVTNGIISLTRLQGALNGIDTGELTFGSHAQFIMGKMDFDNVPYVPAQLPRTGKVDLVSVAVHELAHGLGISNMVTDLHGSGTFTPAFENRPFGSWTSHLRDDRGNPARPGQVILCNGCNNRWDPQGFDVRLDKGYFTGEHVNEVLAGAMPGVPVKMSGDDGWVDDDYMSHIELKNSMMSHQNYRNYTTFMEAELALLQDMGYQIDRRNFFGFSLYGNGQTLVNRNGYFQRNQQANGYLAGQYNTANLGVGLHVYGSNNHIFQQADLLTSGAGGAGIRIDGQNNTLRIEPGIRVYADGVNGRGVMFAYGKEHNLIQRGDVQALGTSGVAISFDFGNNLLGNEVDYRGSWLHIVDGYYDALLPELQGALVDNADISGRVAGKGAAIYISPNALVGNINILSGARLEGDIYSDYAEQDAYGQQRLTQLTFGRKANAYGQATEAADSAFRFAYRGNIEGINNLALDAHGGKTSLNGDFQIYSMIIAPGATLSGNGSYTLNEEGRFVNNGILAPGNSLGQITISGAYQQGDTGQLVLEVDGRGRHDTLRVDGHAQFNGQLTFAPQPDWYATNWTLNSQDLLKTDSYSGKFSAVNSVLRSPTLTLQTTPQGKNSWQLSMLRVSNAYSQYAQDANARQVGQALDKIVADAKSDIQPLYRTLDFSAADGGSISHALPQLSAGAYSAMFASSLQREQQIARIIGGPHPAVMSKQLAEGEWRSFAIPFGGGFWQQRQGDSVGYDASSYGMVFGAEKQNDRNHNWIYGFHGAVSGQSVTVKSPETATGKTTAFDLGVHARYGAERSEGMYLFGTGRLGIEDSWMDRNIHVETYGANHHATWTGLTGSVTAGGGYRWALNDNVSAGPVTSLNYTTLHRPGVKESGKDGSRLMLDSETFDSLRSSIGVNGNWNVPLASGASIAADLQLTWDHELLDGNVEQQASFANYRSTSFSSRNQVAGRDTLGVKAGMRYKINTDVELGIGVESEMFRSGYNAIAGNLSATWRF
;
A
#
# COMPACT_ATOMS: atom_id res chain seq x y z
N MET A 1 33.96 50.43 68.29
CA MET A 1 35.16 51.27 68.09
C MET A 1 35.17 51.69 66.62
N VAL A 2 35.27 52.96 66.19
CA VAL A 2 36.29 54.01 66.51
C VAL A 2 37.66 53.55 65.97
N TYR A 3 38.34 54.16 64.98
CA TYR A 3 38.18 55.41 64.17
C TYR A 3 39.07 55.29 62.88
N MET A 4 39.22 56.19 61.87
CA MET A 4 38.72 57.55 61.57
C MET A 4 38.77 57.89 60.03
N LYS A 5 37.77 58.66 59.54
CA LYS A 5 37.67 59.60 58.37
C LYS A 5 38.69 59.64 57.18
N ARG A 6 38.09 59.71 55.97
CA ARG A 6 38.25 60.67 54.83
C ARG A 6 39.60 60.82 54.07
N PHE A 7 39.66 60.71 52.71
CA PHE A 7 39.16 61.59 51.61
C PHE A 7 40.03 62.84 51.34
N PHE A 8 40.74 62.93 50.19
CA PHE A 8 40.64 64.02 49.16
C PHE A 8 41.60 63.88 47.94
N MET A 9 41.02 64.14 46.75
CA MET A 9 41.53 64.52 45.40
C MET A 9 43.02 64.39 44.94
N THR A 10 43.19 63.64 43.84
CA THR A 10 43.59 64.09 42.47
C THR A 10 44.81 65.01 42.26
N ALA A 11 45.87 64.50 41.60
CA ALA A 11 46.32 64.88 40.24
C ALA A 11 47.70 64.27 39.84
N ALA A 12 47.89 64.05 38.53
CA ALA A 12 49.13 63.93 37.71
C ALA A 12 50.55 63.89 38.37
N LEU A 13 51.56 63.16 37.86
CA LEU A 13 51.81 62.73 36.47
C LEU A 13 52.79 61.53 36.38
N THR A 14 52.60 60.63 35.38
CA THR A 14 53.58 59.71 34.71
C THR A 14 54.65 58.94 35.51
N GLY A 15 54.69 57.60 35.34
CA GLY A 15 55.74 56.73 35.90
C GLY A 15 55.94 55.34 35.28
N LEU A 16 55.55 55.13 34.00
CA LEU A 16 55.89 53.98 33.14
C LEU A 16 55.96 52.57 33.76
N PHE A 17 54.82 51.87 33.77
CA PHE A 17 54.72 50.45 33.37
C PHE A 17 53.29 50.19 32.86
N VAL A 18 53.07 50.43 31.57
CA VAL A 18 51.81 50.02 30.90
C VAL A 18 52.02 48.60 30.39
N SER A 19 51.42 47.62 31.06
CA SER A 19 51.17 46.32 30.46
C SER A 19 50.05 46.47 29.42
N ASN A 20 50.34 46.20 28.15
CA ASN A 20 49.34 46.14 27.08
C ASN A 20 48.43 44.92 27.27
N ASN A 21 47.49 45.03 28.21
CA ASN A 21 46.49 44.01 28.44
C ASN A 21 45.34 44.21 27.44
N SER A 22 45.48 43.63 26.24
CA SER A 22 44.33 43.41 25.35
C SER A 22 43.29 42.58 26.11
N TYR A 23 42.02 43.00 26.07
CA TYR A 23 40.92 42.24 26.64
C TYR A 23 39.90 42.00 25.53
N ALA A 24 39.78 40.74 25.07
CA ALA A 24 38.73 40.35 24.14
C ALA A 24 37.35 40.69 24.73
N GLY A 25 36.50 41.39 23.98
CA GLY A 25 35.18 41.80 24.44
C GLY A 25 34.25 40.61 24.74
N GLU A 26 34.47 39.47 24.08
CA GLU A 26 33.71 38.23 24.28
C GLU A 26 34.63 37.00 24.27
N SER A 27 34.31 35.99 25.10
CA SER A 27 34.97 34.67 25.11
C SER A 27 33.96 33.55 25.31
N TYR A 28 34.13 32.44 24.57
CA TYR A 28 33.22 31.30 24.53
C TYR A 28 33.98 29.97 24.62
N LEU A 29 33.50 29.05 25.46
CA LEU A 29 34.01 27.68 25.54
C LEU A 29 33.29 26.77 24.53
N VAL A 30 34.08 26.03 23.75
CA VAL A 30 33.60 25.03 22.78
C VAL A 30 33.93 23.63 23.29
N TYR A 31 32.92 22.76 23.28
CA TYR A 31 32.99 21.42 23.88
C TYR A 31 32.90 20.32 22.82
N ASN A 32 33.60 19.22 23.03
CA ASN A 32 33.44 18.00 22.23
C ASN A 32 32.18 17.19 22.63
N PRO A 33 31.80 16.13 21.88
CA PRO A 33 30.65 15.28 22.22
C PRO A 33 30.73 14.58 23.59
N GLN A 34 31.91 14.52 24.22
CA GLN A 34 32.15 13.99 25.56
C GLN A 34 32.09 15.09 26.65
N ASN A 35 31.65 16.30 26.30
CA ASN A 35 31.51 17.47 27.16
C ASN A 35 32.85 17.93 27.82
N ILE A 36 33.97 17.76 27.11
CA ILE A 36 35.27 18.34 27.44
C ILE A 36 35.42 19.65 26.67
N ALA A 37 35.80 20.74 27.34
CA ALA A 37 36.12 22.01 26.67
C ALA A 37 37.43 21.85 25.88
N VAL A 38 37.34 21.91 24.55
CA VAL A 38 38.48 21.79 23.63
C VAL A 38 39.08 23.14 23.32
N PHE A 39 38.25 24.16 23.05
CA PHE A 39 38.69 25.50 22.68
C PHE A 39 38.09 26.59 23.58
N GLU A 40 38.85 27.67 23.78
CA GLU A 40 38.34 28.95 24.27
C GLU A 40 38.47 29.97 23.13
N VAL A 41 37.35 30.39 22.56
CA VAL A 41 37.29 31.25 21.38
C VAL A 41 37.05 32.68 21.83
N ARG A 42 38.06 33.55 21.60
CA ARG A 42 38.06 34.96 22.03
C ARG A 42 37.86 35.87 20.84
N PHE A 43 36.78 36.66 20.85
CA PHE A 43 36.49 37.63 19.79
C PHE A 43 36.97 39.03 20.19
N PHE A 44 37.70 39.66 19.28
CA PHE A 44 38.20 41.02 19.41
C PHE A 44 37.40 41.93 18.47
N ASN A 45 36.70 42.90 19.05
CA ASN A 45 35.98 43.96 18.35
C ASN A 45 36.90 45.18 18.13
N VAL A 46 36.43 46.21 17.42
CA VAL A 46 37.19 47.44 17.18
C VAL A 46 37.52 48.13 18.52
N GLY A 47 38.80 48.12 18.90
CA GLY A 47 39.31 48.75 20.12
C GLY A 47 39.65 47.79 21.27
N ASP A 48 39.44 46.47 21.12
CA ASP A 48 39.81 45.46 22.13
C ASP A 48 41.34 45.21 22.23
N GLY A 49 42.11 45.79 21.31
CA GLY A 49 43.57 45.72 21.21
C GLY A 49 44.08 44.65 20.23
N PRO A 50 45.41 44.48 20.13
CA PRO A 50 46.01 43.56 19.17
C PRO A 50 45.85 42.10 19.60
N PHE A 51 45.59 41.23 18.61
CA PHE A 51 45.21 39.83 18.83
C PHE A 51 46.00 38.80 17.99
N MET A 52 46.70 39.23 16.93
CA MET A 52 47.44 38.40 15.96
C MET A 52 48.72 39.13 15.48
N PRO A 53 49.85 38.42 15.25
CA PRO A 53 51.04 39.04 14.68
C PRO A 53 50.81 39.51 13.24
N ASN A 54 51.34 40.68 12.89
CA ASN A 54 51.40 41.21 11.53
C ASN A 54 52.61 42.18 11.45
N TRP A 55 53.11 42.46 10.24
CA TRP A 55 54.29 43.28 9.99
C TRP A 55 53.94 44.59 9.27
N PRO A 56 54.43 45.77 9.72
CA PRO A 56 55.36 46.00 10.82
C PRO A 56 54.70 46.13 12.21
N SER A 57 53.38 45.98 12.30
CA SER A 57 52.61 46.15 13.54
C SER A 57 51.52 45.08 13.65
N ALA A 58 51.32 44.55 14.86
CA ALA A 58 50.30 43.54 15.16
C ALA A 58 48.89 43.97 14.72
N ALA A 59 48.07 43.00 14.34
CA ALA A 59 46.71 43.24 13.86
C ALA A 59 45.75 43.56 15.01
N GLU A 60 44.98 44.64 14.83
CA GLU A 60 43.82 45.03 15.63
C GLU A 60 42.57 44.97 14.74
N SER A 61 41.42 44.57 15.29
CA SER A 61 40.19 44.40 14.52
C SER A 61 39.70 45.70 13.89
N THR A 62 39.43 45.70 12.58
CA THR A 62 39.02 46.91 11.83
C THR A 62 37.52 47.03 11.58
N TRP A 63 36.72 46.02 11.94
CA TRP A 63 35.24 46.05 11.96
C TRP A 63 34.66 44.96 12.89
N ASP A 64 33.42 45.13 13.35
CA ASP A 64 32.83 44.22 14.35
C ASP A 64 32.07 43.05 13.73
N LEU A 65 32.38 41.82 14.16
CA LEU A 65 31.62 40.61 13.79
C LEU A 65 30.23 40.62 14.46
N GLY A 66 29.18 40.50 13.65
CA GLY A 66 27.81 40.34 14.13
C GLY A 66 27.58 38.99 14.82
N GLN A 67 26.56 38.93 15.70
CA GLN A 67 26.25 37.72 16.49
C GLN A 67 26.20 36.43 15.66
N GLN A 68 25.51 36.46 14.52
CA GLN A 68 25.39 35.29 13.63
C GLN A 68 26.73 34.85 13.02
N GLN A 69 27.65 35.78 12.76
CA GLN A 69 29.00 35.45 12.27
C GLN A 69 29.83 34.82 13.40
N LYS A 70 29.74 35.37 14.62
CA LYS A 70 30.36 34.78 15.83
C LYS A 70 29.82 33.36 16.09
N GLU A 71 28.50 33.15 16.01
CA GLU A 71 27.86 31.84 16.18
C GLU A 71 28.34 30.81 15.14
N LYS A 72 28.45 31.20 13.86
CA LYS A 72 29.03 30.37 12.78
C LYS A 72 30.49 30.02 13.02
N ILE A 73 31.29 30.98 13.49
CA ILE A 73 32.69 30.72 13.85
C ILE A 73 32.75 29.71 15.00
N LEU A 74 31.85 29.79 15.98
CA LEU A 74 31.75 28.76 17.03
C LEU A 74 31.32 27.40 16.47
N ASP A 75 30.50 27.33 15.41
CA ASP A 75 30.18 26.07 14.72
C ASP A 75 31.39 25.46 13.98
N ALA A 76 32.23 26.29 13.35
CA ALA A 76 33.51 25.82 12.78
C ALA A 76 34.45 25.23 13.86
N MET A 77 34.51 25.87 15.03
CA MET A 77 35.28 25.33 16.17
C MET A 77 34.62 24.07 16.77
N ARG A 78 33.28 23.93 16.72
CA ARG A 78 32.57 22.70 17.13
C ARG A 78 32.90 21.54 16.20
N TYR A 79 32.98 21.75 14.89
CA TYR A 79 33.44 20.73 13.94
C TYR A 79 34.84 20.21 14.31
N TRP A 80 35.80 21.11 14.55
CA TRP A 80 37.15 20.69 14.96
C TRP A 80 37.18 19.99 16.32
N ALA A 81 36.33 20.39 17.27
CA ALA A 81 36.18 19.72 18.57
C ALA A 81 35.44 18.37 18.48
N GLU A 82 34.69 18.12 17.41
CA GLU A 82 34.07 16.82 17.13
C GLU A 82 35.07 15.86 16.45
N VAL A 83 35.86 16.36 15.50
CA VAL A 83 36.84 15.59 14.72
C VAL A 83 38.06 15.18 15.54
N ILE A 84 38.67 16.13 16.27
CA ILE A 84 39.92 15.90 17.00
C ILE A 84 39.59 15.51 18.44
N THR A 85 40.11 14.35 18.88
CA THR A 85 40.15 13.98 20.29
C THR A 85 41.47 14.48 20.90
N PRO A 86 41.49 15.62 21.62
CA PRO A 86 42.73 16.14 22.17
C PRO A 86 43.25 15.29 23.33
N ARG A 87 44.57 15.33 23.53
CA ARG A 87 45.23 14.67 24.66
C ARG A 87 45.09 15.54 25.93
N PRO A 88 44.91 14.96 27.12
CA PRO A 88 44.89 15.73 28.37
C PRO A 88 46.22 16.45 28.60
N GLY A 89 46.18 17.75 28.86
CA GLY A 89 47.38 18.56 29.13
C GLY A 89 47.08 20.05 29.24
N GLN A 90 46.88 20.73 28.10
CA GLN A 90 46.74 22.20 28.02
C GLN A 90 45.40 22.63 27.39
N LEU A 91 44.29 22.06 27.86
CA LEU A 91 42.94 22.41 27.40
C LEU A 91 42.22 23.34 28.40
N PRO A 92 41.35 24.26 27.93
CA PRO A 92 40.99 24.51 26.54
C PRO A 92 42.09 25.26 25.76
N ALA A 93 42.29 24.90 24.50
CA ALA A 93 43.19 25.59 23.60
C ALA A 93 42.57 26.93 23.16
N ILE A 94 43.13 28.02 23.67
CA ILE A 94 42.72 29.40 23.36
C ILE A 94 42.97 29.75 21.90
N ILE A 95 41.94 30.25 21.21
CA ILE A 95 41.97 30.78 19.83
C ILE A 95 41.55 32.26 19.86
N ASN A 96 42.34 33.16 19.28
CA ASN A 96 41.93 34.55 19.07
C ASN A 96 41.30 34.74 17.68
N VAL A 97 40.24 35.54 17.59
CA VAL A 97 39.52 35.86 16.35
C VAL A 97 39.29 37.37 16.25
N GLY A 98 39.66 37.96 15.12
CA GLY A 98 39.44 39.37 14.82
C GLY A 98 39.25 39.64 13.33
N THR A 99 39.40 40.89 12.90
CA THR A 99 38.99 41.32 11.53
C THR A 99 39.94 42.30 10.85
N PHE A 100 39.90 42.33 9.51
CA PHE A 100 40.59 43.31 8.66
C PHE A 100 39.74 43.80 7.49
N ASN A 101 40.19 44.85 6.81
CA ASN A 101 39.44 45.52 5.73
C ASN A 101 39.66 44.90 4.34
N ASP A 102 40.51 43.89 4.24
CA ASP A 102 40.87 43.23 2.98
C ASP A 102 39.84 42.14 2.62
N GLU A 103 39.75 41.76 1.36
CA GLU A 103 38.80 40.74 0.87
C GLU A 103 39.46 39.34 0.89
N ASN A 104 39.79 38.86 2.09
CA ASN A 104 40.43 37.56 2.30
C ASN A 104 40.13 37.03 3.72
N ALA A 105 40.70 35.89 4.10
CA ALA A 105 40.94 35.49 5.49
C ALA A 105 42.40 35.05 5.65
N ALA A 106 42.86 34.87 6.89
CA ALA A 106 44.17 34.25 7.16
C ALA A 106 44.22 33.60 8.56
N GLY A 107 44.89 32.45 8.68
CA GLY A 107 45.06 31.69 9.92
C GLY A 107 46.52 31.39 10.25
N SER A 108 46.87 31.41 11.54
CA SER A 108 48.26 31.24 11.99
C SER A 108 48.38 30.63 13.39
N SER A 109 49.55 30.07 13.69
CA SER A 109 49.95 29.61 15.03
C SER A 109 51.48 29.52 15.11
N ASP A 110 52.10 30.38 15.92
CA ASP A 110 53.56 30.40 16.10
C ASP A 110 54.11 29.01 16.48
N SER A 111 55.30 28.67 15.97
CA SER A 111 55.93 27.38 16.26
C SER A 111 56.53 27.32 17.66
N VAL A 112 56.40 26.17 18.33
CA VAL A 112 57.21 25.76 19.49
C VAL A 112 58.11 24.60 19.07
N THR A 113 59.39 24.65 19.46
CA THR A 113 60.37 23.62 19.10
C THR A 113 61.05 23.03 20.34
N ASN A 114 61.26 21.72 20.34
CA ASN A 114 62.00 21.00 21.38
C ASN A 114 63.42 20.60 20.93
N GLY A 115 63.87 21.10 19.76
CA GLY A 115 65.16 20.76 19.16
C GLY A 115 65.17 19.46 18.34
N ILE A 116 64.06 18.71 18.31
CA ILE A 116 63.88 17.50 17.49
C ILE A 116 62.75 17.68 16.47
N ILE A 117 61.67 18.36 16.87
CA ILE A 117 60.51 18.69 16.04
C ILE A 117 60.05 20.12 16.37
N SER A 118 59.48 20.82 15.38
CA SER A 118 58.84 22.13 15.56
C SER A 118 57.35 22.01 15.24
N LEU A 119 56.49 22.09 16.26
CA LEU A 119 55.04 22.02 16.10
C LEU A 119 54.44 23.42 16.21
N THR A 120 53.23 23.65 15.68
CA THR A 120 52.49 24.86 16.03
C THR A 120 52.09 24.83 17.51
N ARG A 121 51.84 25.99 18.12
CA ARG A 121 51.36 26.05 19.52
C ARG A 121 50.01 25.36 19.68
N LEU A 122 49.11 25.44 18.68
CA LEU A 122 47.85 24.70 18.73
C LEU A 122 48.04 23.18 18.61
N GLN A 123 48.95 22.71 17.73
CA GLN A 123 49.38 21.30 17.70
C GLN A 123 49.91 20.84 19.06
N GLY A 124 50.74 21.66 19.72
CA GLY A 124 51.30 21.37 21.03
C GLY A 124 50.21 21.19 22.09
N ALA A 125 49.34 22.18 22.25
CA ALA A 125 48.28 22.16 23.26
C ALA A 125 47.30 20.99 23.09
N LEU A 126 46.85 20.73 21.86
CA LEU A 126 45.96 19.60 21.54
C LEU A 126 46.62 18.22 21.70
N ASN A 127 47.96 18.15 21.69
CA ASN A 127 48.72 16.93 21.98
C ASN A 127 49.26 16.85 23.43
N GLY A 128 48.91 17.81 24.30
CA GLY A 128 49.33 17.83 25.70
C GLY A 128 50.82 18.16 25.91
N ILE A 129 51.45 18.82 24.93
CA ILE A 129 52.82 19.33 24.99
C ILE A 129 52.79 20.76 25.53
N ASP A 130 53.77 21.14 26.36
CA ASP A 130 53.85 22.51 26.88
C ASP A 130 54.29 23.50 25.80
N THR A 131 53.48 24.53 25.59
CA THR A 131 53.61 25.54 24.53
C THR A 131 54.35 26.81 24.97
N GLY A 132 54.53 27.01 26.28
CA GLY A 132 55.22 28.17 26.84
C GLY A 132 54.42 29.48 26.81
N GLU A 133 55.11 30.62 26.69
CA GLU A 133 54.49 31.95 26.68
C GLU A 133 53.70 32.19 25.38
N LEU A 134 52.38 32.36 25.50
CA LEU A 134 51.42 32.41 24.39
C LEU A 134 51.40 33.72 23.59
N THR A 135 51.25 33.62 22.27
CA THR A 135 51.23 34.76 21.34
C THR A 135 49.89 35.48 21.44
N PHE A 136 49.89 36.76 21.82
CA PHE A 136 48.67 37.51 22.19
C PHE A 136 47.74 36.75 23.15
N GLY A 137 48.33 35.95 24.06
CA GLY A 137 47.58 35.15 25.04
C GLY A 137 46.82 33.94 24.47
N SER A 138 47.11 33.51 23.23
CA SER A 138 46.46 32.39 22.54
C SER A 138 47.45 31.41 21.89
N HIS A 139 46.94 30.24 21.50
CA HIS A 139 47.72 29.18 20.83
C HIS A 139 47.64 29.30 19.31
N ALA A 140 46.54 29.83 18.76
CA ALA A 140 46.37 30.14 17.35
C ALA A 140 45.49 31.39 17.19
N GLN A 141 45.58 32.00 16.02
CA GLN A 141 44.91 33.24 15.67
C GLN A 141 44.40 33.17 14.23
N PHE A 142 43.20 33.67 13.96
CA PHE A 142 42.76 33.94 12.59
C PHE A 142 41.99 35.25 12.45
N ILE A 143 41.99 35.79 11.23
CA ILE A 143 41.46 37.10 10.89
C ILE A 143 40.48 37.01 9.72
N MET A 144 39.31 37.65 9.88
CA MET A 144 38.21 37.62 8.92
C MET A 144 38.11 38.95 8.16
N GLY A 145 38.17 38.89 6.83
CA GLY A 145 38.06 40.05 5.94
C GLY A 145 36.65 40.32 5.44
N LYS A 146 36.52 41.26 4.51
CA LYS A 146 35.24 41.76 3.98
C LYS A 146 34.76 41.00 2.75
N MET A 147 34.78 39.67 2.84
CA MET A 147 34.19 38.79 1.83
C MET A 147 32.65 38.79 1.92
N ASP A 148 31.96 38.48 0.82
CA ASP A 148 30.49 38.41 0.77
C ASP A 148 29.95 37.13 1.44
N PHE A 149 30.06 37.08 2.76
CA PHE A 149 29.65 35.95 3.58
C PHE A 149 28.14 35.70 3.58
N ASP A 150 27.77 34.41 3.62
CA ASP A 150 26.37 34.02 3.69
C ASP A 150 25.69 34.46 5.00
N ASN A 151 24.41 34.84 4.89
CA ASN A 151 23.61 35.37 6.00
C ASN A 151 22.47 34.44 6.45
N VAL A 152 22.48 33.15 6.06
CA VAL A 152 21.49 32.19 6.55
C VAL A 152 21.94 31.55 7.88
N PRO A 153 21.03 31.06 8.73
CA PRO A 153 21.40 30.26 9.89
C PRO A 153 22.15 29.00 9.48
N TYR A 154 23.20 28.66 10.22
CA TYR A 154 23.97 27.45 9.96
C TYR A 154 23.09 26.20 10.12
N VAL A 155 23.20 25.31 9.15
CA VAL A 155 22.67 23.95 9.20
C VAL A 155 23.73 23.09 8.52
N PRO A 156 24.29 22.08 9.22
CA PRO A 156 25.29 21.19 8.64
C PRO A 156 24.84 20.64 7.27
N ALA A 157 25.76 20.65 6.31
CA ALA A 157 25.57 20.19 4.94
C ALA A 157 26.91 19.67 4.39
N GLN A 158 26.86 18.76 3.42
CA GLN A 158 28.02 18.26 2.68
C GLN A 158 28.49 19.22 1.55
N LEU A 159 27.62 20.16 1.17
CA LEU A 159 27.78 21.11 0.07
C LEU A 159 27.46 22.52 0.60
N PRO A 160 28.13 23.58 0.10
CA PRO A 160 27.79 24.96 0.43
C PRO A 160 26.32 25.29 0.09
N ARG A 161 25.61 25.90 1.05
CA ARG A 161 24.14 26.02 1.00
C ARG A 161 23.60 27.27 0.27
N THR A 162 24.46 28.20 -0.11
CA THR A 162 24.10 29.44 -0.80
C THR A 162 25.19 29.82 -1.78
N GLY A 163 24.90 30.66 -2.78
CA GLY A 163 25.90 31.22 -3.68
C GLY A 163 26.79 32.33 -3.09
N LYS A 164 26.84 32.48 -1.76
CA LYS A 164 27.70 33.41 -1.01
C LYS A 164 28.80 32.64 -0.28
N VAL A 165 29.84 33.34 0.18
CA VAL A 165 30.99 32.71 0.86
C VAL A 165 30.55 31.99 2.14
N ASP A 166 30.84 30.69 2.24
CA ASP A 166 30.43 29.86 3.38
C ASP A 166 31.36 30.12 4.58
N LEU A 167 30.90 31.01 5.47
CA LEU A 167 31.72 31.52 6.57
C LEU A 167 32.20 30.42 7.54
N VAL A 168 31.42 29.33 7.70
CA VAL A 168 31.80 28.20 8.55
C VAL A 168 32.95 27.44 7.91
N SER A 169 32.88 27.16 6.61
CA SER A 169 33.93 26.45 5.88
C SER A 169 35.23 27.26 5.82
N VAL A 170 35.16 28.58 5.67
CA VAL A 170 36.33 29.48 5.81
C VAL A 170 36.90 29.41 7.24
N ALA A 171 36.08 29.53 8.29
CA ALA A 171 36.57 29.44 9.67
C ALA A 171 37.13 28.04 10.05
N VAL A 172 36.71 26.98 9.35
CA VAL A 172 37.34 25.65 9.45
C VAL A 172 38.70 25.63 8.73
N HIS A 173 38.80 26.25 7.56
CA HIS A 173 40.03 26.40 6.76
C HIS A 173 41.12 27.16 7.54
N GLU A 174 40.83 28.37 8.04
CA GLU A 174 41.83 29.19 8.74
C GLU A 174 42.44 28.49 9.97
N LEU A 175 41.60 27.78 10.75
CA LEU A 175 42.11 27.03 11.89
C LEU A 175 43.03 25.89 11.46
N ALA A 176 42.90 25.35 10.25
CA ALA A 176 43.72 24.23 9.78
C ALA A 176 45.21 24.61 9.61
N HIS A 177 45.50 25.85 9.19
CA HIS A 177 46.86 26.39 9.24
C HIS A 177 47.37 26.48 10.68
N GLY A 178 46.51 26.90 11.62
CA GLY A 178 46.78 26.83 13.06
C GLY A 178 47.04 25.40 13.56
N LEU A 179 46.31 24.40 13.05
CA LEU A 179 46.53 22.97 13.29
C LEU A 179 47.81 22.44 12.60
N GLY A 180 48.54 23.30 11.91
CA GLY A 180 49.85 23.07 11.32
C GLY A 180 49.82 22.48 9.91
N ILE A 181 48.74 22.69 9.16
CA ILE A 181 48.75 22.64 7.69
C ILE A 181 49.44 23.91 7.20
N SER A 182 50.76 23.94 7.38
CA SER A 182 51.60 25.10 7.16
C SER A 182 53.02 24.62 6.90
N ASN A 183 53.69 25.25 5.95
CA ASN A 183 55.05 24.91 5.57
C ASN A 183 56.09 25.33 6.63
N MET A 184 57.37 25.12 6.31
CA MET A 184 58.48 25.75 7.02
C MET A 184 59.45 26.30 5.98
N VAL A 185 58.99 27.27 5.20
CA VAL A 185 59.65 27.86 4.03
C VAL A 185 59.75 29.36 4.20
N THR A 186 60.87 29.94 3.76
CA THR A 186 61.09 31.39 3.75
C THR A 186 61.83 31.80 2.48
N ASP A 187 61.57 33.01 1.99
CA ASP A 187 62.36 33.61 0.92
C ASP A 187 63.77 33.97 1.40
N LEU A 188 64.79 33.38 0.77
CA LEU A 188 66.21 33.62 1.07
C LEU A 188 66.65 35.08 0.89
N HIS A 189 65.89 35.88 0.13
CA HIS A 189 66.18 37.29 -0.15
C HIS A 189 65.12 38.26 0.41
N GLY A 190 64.21 37.76 1.26
CA GLY A 190 63.10 38.52 1.85
C GLY A 190 61.78 38.33 1.10
N SER A 191 60.66 38.55 1.78
CA SER A 191 59.31 38.29 1.27
C SER A 191 59.05 38.95 -0.10
N GLY A 192 58.34 38.23 -0.98
CA GLY A 192 58.02 38.67 -2.34
C GLY A 192 59.20 38.62 -3.32
N THR A 193 60.27 37.89 -3.01
CA THR A 193 61.38 37.63 -3.95
C THR A 193 61.24 36.31 -4.69
N PHE A 194 60.33 35.42 -4.26
CA PHE A 194 60.13 34.09 -4.82
C PHE A 194 61.44 33.27 -4.83
N THR A 195 62.15 33.29 -3.70
CA THR A 195 63.37 32.51 -3.44
C THR A 195 63.17 31.49 -2.31
N PRO A 196 62.13 30.63 -2.37
CA PRO A 196 61.76 29.74 -1.27
C PRO A 196 62.86 28.73 -0.94
N ALA A 197 63.22 28.65 0.34
CA ALA A 197 64.00 27.55 0.89
C ALA A 197 63.37 27.09 2.20
N PHE A 198 63.44 25.78 2.46
CA PHE A 198 63.04 25.24 3.75
C PHE A 198 63.95 25.81 4.85
N GLU A 199 63.36 26.20 5.98
CA GLU A 199 64.08 26.77 7.10
C GLU A 199 65.18 25.82 7.63
N ASN A 200 66.29 26.38 8.11
CA ASN A 200 67.40 25.61 8.69
C ASN A 200 67.16 25.32 10.19
N ARG A 201 66.00 24.75 10.52
CA ARG A 201 65.61 24.29 11.86
C ARG A 201 64.90 22.92 11.79
N PRO A 202 64.73 22.18 12.91
CA PRO A 202 64.02 20.91 12.89
C PRO A 202 62.59 21.10 12.37
N PHE A 203 62.18 20.27 11.42
CA PHE A 203 60.87 20.36 10.76
C PHE A 203 59.70 20.06 11.68
N GLY A 204 58.51 20.48 11.25
CA GLY A 204 57.24 20.06 11.77
C GLY A 204 56.67 18.82 11.09
N SER A 205 55.50 18.43 11.54
CA SER A 205 54.77 17.25 11.06
C SER A 205 54.36 17.37 9.58
N TRP A 206 53.92 18.55 9.12
CA TRP A 206 53.63 18.79 7.71
C TRP A 206 54.89 18.64 6.83
N THR A 207 55.91 19.47 7.05
CA THR A 207 57.11 19.55 6.20
C THR A 207 57.88 18.23 6.11
N SER A 208 57.95 17.45 7.19
CA SER A 208 58.66 16.16 7.19
C SER A 208 57.97 15.06 6.34
N HIS A 209 56.67 15.21 6.07
CA HIS A 209 55.88 14.31 5.23
C HIS A 209 55.82 14.73 3.74
N LEU A 210 56.29 15.94 3.40
CA LEU A 210 56.34 16.44 2.01
C LEU A 210 57.36 15.70 1.14
N ARG A 211 57.00 15.51 -0.13
CA ARG A 211 57.79 14.86 -1.19
C ARG A 211 57.76 15.68 -2.48
N ASP A 212 58.89 15.67 -3.20
CA ASP A 212 59.04 16.36 -4.49
C ASP A 212 58.45 15.56 -5.67
N ASP A 213 58.54 16.09 -6.90
CA ASP A 213 58.02 15.45 -8.14
C ASP A 213 58.55 14.02 -8.38
N ARG A 214 59.60 13.61 -7.65
CA ARG A 214 60.31 12.33 -7.79
C ARG A 214 60.23 11.47 -6.53
N GLY A 215 59.54 11.94 -5.49
CA GLY A 215 59.40 11.25 -4.20
C GLY A 215 60.54 11.48 -3.20
N ASN A 216 61.43 12.45 -3.41
CA ASN A 216 62.47 12.77 -2.42
C ASN A 216 61.86 13.51 -1.22
N PRO A 217 62.24 13.19 0.03
CA PRO A 217 61.82 13.95 1.21
C PRO A 217 62.52 15.32 1.28
N ALA A 218 61.79 16.31 1.77
CA ALA A 218 62.30 17.64 2.11
C ALA A 218 63.41 17.59 3.18
N ARG A 219 64.29 18.60 3.20
CA ARG A 219 65.43 18.70 4.14
C ARG A 219 65.64 20.13 4.63
N PRO A 220 66.04 20.36 5.91
CA PRO A 220 66.31 21.71 6.41
C PRO A 220 67.37 22.44 5.58
N GLY A 221 67.13 23.73 5.29
CA GLY A 221 68.01 24.56 4.47
C GLY A 221 68.00 24.28 2.96
N GLN A 222 67.16 23.36 2.47
CA GLN A 222 67.09 22.98 1.06
C GLN A 222 66.30 24.02 0.24
N VAL A 223 66.88 24.50 -0.86
CA VAL A 223 66.18 25.39 -1.81
C VAL A 223 65.06 24.65 -2.54
N ILE A 224 63.95 25.34 -2.80
CA ILE A 224 62.81 24.78 -3.52
C ILE A 224 62.87 25.26 -4.97
N LEU A 225 62.75 24.33 -5.92
CA LEU A 225 62.70 24.62 -7.34
C LEU A 225 61.25 24.46 -7.81
N CYS A 226 60.59 25.58 -8.11
CA CYS A 226 59.26 25.61 -8.73
C CYS A 226 59.29 26.34 -10.08
N ASN A 227 58.20 26.25 -10.84
CA ASN A 227 58.00 27.14 -11.99
C ASN A 227 57.65 28.55 -11.47
N GLY A 228 58.29 29.61 -11.98
CA GLY A 228 58.16 30.97 -11.45
C GLY A 228 59.11 31.34 -10.29
N CYS A 229 59.67 30.35 -9.58
CA CYS A 229 60.69 30.59 -8.55
C CYS A 229 61.98 31.21 -9.12
N ASN A 230 62.52 32.23 -8.45
CA ASN A 230 63.79 32.92 -8.76
C ASN A 230 65.04 32.20 -8.23
N ASN A 231 64.89 31.02 -7.62
CA ASN A 231 66.02 30.22 -7.15
C ASN A 231 66.93 29.75 -8.30
N ARG A 232 68.25 29.73 -8.04
CA ARG A 232 69.21 29.09 -8.95
C ARG A 232 69.00 27.57 -8.92
N TRP A 233 69.17 26.92 -10.06
CA TRP A 233 69.10 25.46 -10.14
C TRP A 233 70.16 24.80 -9.24
N ASP A 234 69.71 23.88 -8.39
CA ASP A 234 70.53 23.07 -7.50
C ASP A 234 70.16 21.58 -7.72
N PRO A 235 71.13 20.68 -8.01
CA PRO A 235 70.86 19.24 -8.14
C PRO A 235 70.42 18.55 -6.84
N GLN A 236 70.50 19.23 -5.68
CA GLN A 236 69.98 18.79 -4.38
C GLN A 236 68.76 19.60 -3.92
N GLY A 237 68.26 20.55 -4.70
CA GLY A 237 67.02 21.27 -4.43
C GLY A 237 65.79 20.35 -4.39
N PHE A 238 64.73 20.79 -3.73
CA PHE A 238 63.43 20.11 -3.71
C PHE A 238 62.71 20.43 -5.02
N ASP A 239 62.59 19.45 -5.92
CA ASP A 239 62.22 19.68 -7.31
C ASP A 239 60.73 19.47 -7.55
N VAL A 240 59.97 20.57 -7.57
CA VAL A 240 58.50 20.64 -7.75
C VAL A 240 58.13 21.48 -8.98
N ARG A 241 58.99 21.47 -10.01
CA ARG A 241 58.79 22.21 -11.27
C ARG A 241 57.74 21.58 -12.20
N LEU A 242 57.28 20.37 -11.92
CA LEU A 242 56.13 19.73 -12.58
C LEU A 242 54.82 19.93 -11.78
N ASP A 243 54.89 20.63 -10.65
CA ASP A 243 53.80 20.93 -9.72
C ASP A 243 53.06 19.66 -9.22
N LYS A 244 53.86 18.65 -8.83
CA LYS A 244 53.39 17.33 -8.36
C LYS A 244 54.00 16.97 -7.00
N GLY A 245 54.16 17.96 -6.14
CA GLY A 245 54.47 17.74 -4.73
C GLY A 245 53.35 16.97 -4.04
N TYR A 246 53.67 16.25 -2.96
CA TYR A 246 52.66 15.56 -2.17
C TYR A 246 53.09 15.33 -0.71
N PHE A 247 52.12 15.34 0.20
CA PHE A 247 52.24 14.80 1.55
C PHE A 247 52.01 13.28 1.52
N THR A 248 52.83 12.49 2.22
CA THR A 248 52.63 11.04 2.37
C THR A 248 52.94 10.56 3.78
N GLY A 249 52.15 9.61 4.30
CA GLY A 249 52.28 9.03 5.64
C GLY A 249 51.57 7.68 5.73
N GLU A 250 51.58 7.03 6.90
CA GLU A 250 51.02 5.68 7.06
C GLU A 250 49.51 5.68 6.83
N HIS A 251 48.79 6.62 7.47
CA HIS A 251 47.35 6.75 7.36
C HIS A 251 46.90 7.30 6.00
N VAL A 252 47.65 8.23 5.40
CA VAL A 252 47.39 8.69 4.03
C VAL A 252 47.50 7.53 3.03
N ASN A 253 48.53 6.68 3.15
CA ASN A 253 48.68 5.53 2.26
C ASN A 253 47.63 4.43 2.52
N GLU A 254 47.19 4.26 3.78
CA GLU A 254 46.05 3.39 4.16
C GLU A 254 44.76 3.80 3.42
N VAL A 255 44.41 5.09 3.43
CA VAL A 255 43.16 5.61 2.87
C VAL A 255 43.20 5.73 1.34
N LEU A 256 44.32 6.14 0.77
CA LEU A 256 44.47 6.24 -0.68
C LEU A 256 44.60 4.87 -1.36
N ALA A 257 45.03 3.83 -0.63
CA ALA A 257 45.15 2.45 -1.11
C ALA A 257 45.90 2.30 -2.45
N GLY A 258 46.87 3.19 -2.72
CA GLY A 258 47.66 3.22 -3.96
C GLY A 258 47.01 3.95 -5.14
N ALA A 259 45.87 4.63 -4.96
CA ALA A 259 45.23 5.45 -5.99
C ALA A 259 46.07 6.66 -6.43
N MET A 260 46.83 7.23 -5.49
CA MET A 260 47.72 8.39 -5.65
C MET A 260 48.96 8.17 -4.75
N PRO A 261 50.14 8.78 -5.04
CA PRO A 261 51.35 8.62 -4.22
C PRO A 261 51.28 9.27 -2.83
N GLY A 262 50.28 10.15 -2.64
CA GLY A 262 49.98 10.85 -1.41
C GLY A 262 48.86 11.87 -1.66
N VAL A 263 48.64 12.73 -0.66
CA VAL A 263 47.76 13.90 -0.79
C VAL A 263 48.55 14.99 -1.55
N PRO A 264 48.10 15.46 -2.72
CA PRO A 264 48.86 16.41 -3.53
C PRO A 264 48.96 17.79 -2.85
N VAL A 265 50.07 18.49 -3.11
CA VAL A 265 50.33 19.89 -2.76
C VAL A 265 51.00 20.59 -3.94
N LYS A 266 50.85 21.90 -4.07
CA LYS A 266 51.36 22.68 -5.21
C LYS A 266 52.19 23.89 -4.77
N MET A 267 53.01 24.38 -5.69
CA MET A 267 53.66 25.68 -5.63
C MET A 267 52.90 26.78 -6.38
N SER A 268 51.86 26.41 -7.15
CA SER A 268 51.06 27.35 -7.92
C SER A 268 49.60 27.41 -7.48
N GLY A 269 49.05 28.63 -7.48
CA GLY A 269 47.63 28.90 -7.35
C GLY A 269 46.84 28.49 -8.59
N ASP A 270 45.51 28.60 -8.53
CA ASP A 270 44.60 28.24 -9.63
C ASP A 270 44.72 29.22 -10.82
N ASP A 271 45.30 30.39 -10.61
CA ASP A 271 45.67 31.40 -11.61
C ASP A 271 47.03 31.12 -12.31
N GLY A 272 47.78 30.12 -11.83
CA GLY A 272 49.09 29.73 -12.34
C GLY A 272 50.27 30.60 -11.87
N TRP A 273 50.06 31.56 -10.97
CA TRP A 273 51.16 32.27 -10.29
C TRP A 273 51.72 31.40 -9.14
N VAL A 274 52.79 31.86 -8.49
CA VAL A 274 53.42 31.15 -7.37
C VAL A 274 52.70 31.53 -6.07
N ASP A 275 52.18 30.52 -5.37
CA ASP A 275 51.66 30.60 -3.99
C ASP A 275 52.81 31.02 -3.05
N ASP A 276 52.71 32.17 -2.38
CA ASP A 276 53.74 32.66 -1.45
C ASP A 276 53.65 32.04 -0.04
N ASP A 277 52.58 31.30 0.25
CA ASP A 277 52.49 30.34 1.36
C ASP A 277 52.99 28.93 0.97
N TYR A 278 53.61 28.78 -0.21
CA TYR A 278 54.39 27.64 -0.73
C TYR A 278 54.00 26.24 -0.19
N MET A 279 53.04 25.55 -0.81
CA MET A 279 52.62 24.20 -0.41
C MET A 279 52.07 24.12 1.04
N SER A 280 51.38 25.17 1.50
CA SER A 280 50.58 25.13 2.75
C SER A 280 49.12 24.74 2.52
N HIS A 281 48.78 24.28 1.31
CA HIS A 281 47.43 23.91 0.88
C HIS A 281 47.34 22.46 0.38
N ILE A 282 46.14 21.85 0.45
CA ILE A 282 45.86 20.47 0.00
C ILE A 282 45.12 20.49 -1.33
N GLU A 283 45.72 19.91 -2.37
CA GLU A 283 45.24 20.01 -3.75
C GLU A 283 44.38 18.82 -4.21
N LEU A 284 43.62 18.24 -3.29
CA LEU A 284 42.54 17.32 -3.65
C LEU A 284 41.43 18.10 -4.38
N LYS A 285 40.79 17.45 -5.34
CA LYS A 285 39.87 18.13 -6.24
C LYS A 285 38.64 18.68 -5.52
N ASN A 286 38.35 19.95 -5.73
CA ASN A 286 37.30 20.75 -5.07
C ASN A 286 37.42 20.79 -3.52
N SER A 287 38.58 20.45 -2.95
CA SER A 287 38.77 20.48 -1.49
C SER A 287 38.65 21.89 -0.93
N MET A 288 38.08 22.01 0.27
CA MET A 288 38.07 23.27 1.00
C MET A 288 39.47 23.81 1.29
N MET A 289 40.49 22.94 1.39
CA MET A 289 41.89 23.30 1.65
C MET A 289 42.74 23.50 0.37
N SER A 290 42.14 23.45 -0.81
CA SER A 290 42.85 23.70 -2.09
C SER A 290 42.83 25.17 -2.47
N HIS A 291 43.70 25.60 -3.38
CA HIS A 291 43.62 26.93 -4.01
C HIS A 291 42.46 27.05 -5.00
N GLN A 292 41.95 25.93 -5.53
CA GLN A 292 41.00 25.86 -6.66
C GLN A 292 39.82 26.81 -6.48
N ASN A 293 39.46 27.56 -7.52
CA ASN A 293 38.41 28.58 -7.43
C ASN A 293 37.02 27.98 -7.12
N TYR A 294 36.77 26.73 -7.52
CA TYR A 294 35.56 26.00 -7.16
C TYR A 294 35.81 24.95 -6.08
N ARG A 295 35.18 25.11 -4.90
CA ARG A 295 35.28 24.18 -3.77
C ARG A 295 33.86 23.83 -3.30
N ASN A 296 33.45 22.58 -3.44
CA ASN A 296 32.12 22.08 -3.04
C ASN A 296 32.17 21.05 -1.90
N TYR A 297 33.28 21.04 -1.17
CA TYR A 297 33.42 20.36 0.12
C TYR A 297 33.32 21.40 1.24
N THR A 298 32.48 21.14 2.23
CA THR A 298 32.33 21.90 3.49
C THR A 298 33.11 21.26 4.65
N THR A 299 33.82 20.16 4.37
CA THR A 299 34.52 19.31 5.34
C THR A 299 35.77 18.72 4.73
N PHE A 300 36.68 18.31 5.61
CA PHE A 300 37.88 17.57 5.24
C PHE A 300 37.51 16.15 4.77
N MET A 301 38.03 15.75 3.63
CA MET A 301 37.92 14.38 3.11
C MET A 301 38.70 13.40 4.00
N GLU A 302 38.41 12.09 3.91
CA GLU A 302 39.07 11.12 4.79
C GLU A 302 40.61 11.11 4.64
N ALA A 303 41.16 11.36 3.45
CA ALA A 303 42.61 11.42 3.23
C ALA A 303 43.24 12.65 3.92
N GLU A 304 42.49 13.71 4.13
CA GLU A 304 42.93 14.95 4.79
C GLU A 304 42.84 14.81 6.32
N LEU A 305 41.83 14.10 6.81
CA LEU A 305 41.80 13.64 8.21
C LEU A 305 42.90 12.62 8.51
N ALA A 306 43.24 11.75 7.55
CA ALA A 306 44.36 10.82 7.65
C ALA A 306 45.72 11.53 7.67
N LEU A 307 45.87 12.60 6.88
CA LEU A 307 47.02 13.50 6.90
C LEU A 307 47.21 14.14 8.28
N LEU A 308 46.14 14.64 8.91
CA LEU A 308 46.20 15.16 10.29
C LEU A 308 46.59 14.05 11.29
N GLN A 309 46.19 12.82 11.03
CA GLN A 309 46.52 11.67 11.86
C GLN A 309 48.00 11.27 11.75
N ASP A 310 48.56 11.29 10.54
CA ASP A 310 50.00 11.18 10.30
C ASP A 310 50.78 12.33 10.96
N MET A 311 50.18 13.53 11.04
CA MET A 311 50.71 14.66 11.81
C MET A 311 50.60 14.51 13.35
N GLY A 312 50.00 13.42 13.85
CA GLY A 312 49.98 13.02 15.26
C GLY A 312 48.62 13.15 15.97
N TYR A 313 47.62 13.79 15.35
CA TYR A 313 46.29 13.96 15.95
C TYR A 313 45.58 12.63 16.19
N GLN A 314 44.70 12.58 17.20
CA GLN A 314 43.87 11.40 17.48
C GLN A 314 42.48 11.62 16.89
N ILE A 315 42.15 10.89 15.83
CA ILE A 315 40.92 11.04 15.04
C ILE A 315 40.33 9.65 14.77
N ASP A 316 39.06 9.41 15.15
CA ASP A 316 38.34 8.22 14.69
C ASP A 316 37.73 8.51 13.31
N ARG A 317 38.52 8.39 12.23
CA ARG A 317 38.03 8.64 10.87
C ARG A 317 36.80 7.81 10.52
N ARG A 318 36.67 6.61 11.11
CA ARG A 318 35.52 5.71 10.91
C ARG A 318 34.25 6.17 11.64
N ASN A 319 34.34 7.20 12.49
CA ASN A 319 33.18 7.96 12.97
C ASN A 319 32.63 8.96 11.94
N PHE A 320 33.40 9.32 10.91
CA PHE A 320 33.04 10.32 9.90
C PHE A 320 32.97 9.76 8.47
N PHE A 321 33.68 8.68 8.17
CA PHE A 321 33.72 8.02 6.87
C PHE A 321 33.64 6.50 7.06
N GLY A 322 32.54 5.87 6.64
CA GLY A 322 32.41 4.41 6.72
C GLY A 322 33.38 3.68 5.78
N PHE A 323 33.51 4.18 4.55
CA PHE A 323 34.53 3.79 3.58
C PHE A 323 34.73 4.91 2.55
N SER A 324 35.96 5.09 2.06
CA SER A 324 36.30 6.04 0.98
C SER A 324 36.95 5.33 -0.21
N LEU A 325 36.53 5.67 -1.43
CA LEU A 325 37.08 5.14 -2.69
C LEU A 325 37.77 6.24 -3.51
N TYR A 326 39.09 6.35 -3.37
CA TYR A 326 39.93 7.27 -4.16
C TYR A 326 40.38 6.68 -5.51
N GLY A 327 40.36 5.35 -5.65
CA GLY A 327 40.82 4.66 -6.86
C GLY A 327 39.90 4.84 -8.07
N ASN A 328 40.49 4.82 -9.27
CA ASN A 328 39.78 4.84 -10.55
C ASN A 328 39.61 3.41 -11.11
N GLY A 329 38.55 3.17 -11.89
CA GLY A 329 38.35 1.93 -12.66
C GLY A 329 38.13 0.65 -11.82
N GLN A 330 37.75 0.80 -10.55
CA GLN A 330 37.62 -0.29 -9.59
C GLN A 330 36.26 -1.00 -9.71
N THR A 331 36.22 -2.29 -9.39
CA THR A 331 34.98 -3.02 -9.10
C THR A 331 34.92 -3.32 -7.60
N LEU A 332 34.15 -2.52 -6.86
CA LEU A 332 34.06 -2.57 -5.40
C LEU A 332 32.78 -3.28 -4.95
N VAL A 333 32.91 -4.35 -4.17
CA VAL A 333 31.79 -4.93 -3.41
C VAL A 333 31.88 -4.40 -1.98
N ASN A 334 31.25 -3.26 -1.70
CA ASN A 334 31.35 -2.63 -0.40
C ASN A 334 30.52 -3.38 0.65
N ARG A 335 31.22 -3.98 1.60
CA ARG A 335 30.65 -4.70 2.76
C ARG A 335 30.90 -3.96 4.08
N ASN A 336 31.48 -2.77 4.01
CA ASN A 336 31.61 -1.88 5.15
C ASN A 336 30.25 -1.20 5.39
N GLY A 337 29.64 -1.50 6.52
CA GLY A 337 28.46 -0.78 7.00
C GLY A 337 28.86 0.42 7.85
N TYR A 338 27.97 1.40 7.97
CA TYR A 338 28.20 2.63 8.71
C TYR A 338 27.15 2.81 9.80
N PHE A 339 27.61 2.98 11.04
CA PHE A 339 26.78 2.92 12.24
C PHE A 339 27.37 3.78 13.36
N GLN A 340 26.69 3.84 14.51
CA GLN A 340 27.26 4.41 15.73
C GLN A 340 28.55 3.68 16.14
N ARG A 341 29.56 4.44 16.56
CA ARG A 341 30.82 3.88 17.09
C ARG A 341 30.63 3.37 18.52
N ASN A 342 31.39 2.34 18.90
CA ASN A 342 31.48 1.91 20.29
C ASN A 342 32.30 2.90 21.13
N GLN A 343 32.20 2.82 22.47
CA GLN A 343 32.91 3.71 23.39
C GLN A 343 34.44 3.62 23.28
N GLN A 344 34.96 2.56 22.67
CA GLN A 344 36.39 2.30 22.44
C GLN A 344 36.89 2.83 21.08
N ALA A 345 36.05 3.47 20.28
CA ALA A 345 36.37 4.00 18.95
C ALA A 345 37.03 2.97 17.99
N ASN A 346 36.78 1.67 18.20
CA ASN A 346 37.42 0.58 17.48
C ASN A 346 36.45 -0.36 16.75
N GLY A 347 35.15 -0.09 16.82
CA GLY A 347 34.12 -0.90 16.16
C GLY A 347 32.76 -0.21 16.08
N TYR A 348 31.83 -0.84 15.37
CA TYR A 348 30.49 -0.33 15.13
C TYR A 348 29.43 -1.07 15.98
N LEU A 349 28.44 -0.33 16.46
CA LEU A 349 27.21 -0.84 17.06
C LEU A 349 26.21 -1.10 15.94
N ALA A 350 26.33 -2.25 15.28
CA ALA A 350 25.58 -2.58 14.06
C ALA A 350 24.06 -2.37 14.22
N GLY A 351 23.47 -1.65 13.28
CA GLY A 351 22.05 -1.28 13.29
C GLY A 351 21.70 -0.02 14.10
N GLN A 352 22.63 0.58 14.84
CA GLN A 352 22.47 1.89 15.48
C GLN A 352 22.96 3.01 14.56
N TYR A 353 22.26 4.14 14.55
CA TYR A 353 22.57 5.27 13.67
C TYR A 353 23.83 6.01 14.14
N ASN A 354 24.74 6.30 13.21
CA ASN A 354 25.85 7.21 13.46
C ASN A 354 25.33 8.64 13.74
N THR A 355 25.91 9.35 14.70
CA THR A 355 25.46 10.68 15.11
C THR A 355 26.42 11.81 14.75
N ALA A 356 27.52 11.53 14.03
CA ALA A 356 28.52 12.53 13.68
C ALA A 356 27.94 13.54 12.67
N ASN A 357 28.03 14.84 12.96
CA ASN A 357 27.20 15.87 12.33
C ASN A 357 27.28 15.88 10.80
N LEU A 358 28.45 15.60 10.24
CA LEU A 358 28.74 15.61 8.81
C LEU A 358 29.27 14.25 8.32
N GLY A 359 28.98 13.17 9.05
CA GLY A 359 29.48 11.83 8.72
C GLY A 359 28.87 11.20 7.46
N VAL A 360 29.70 10.58 6.64
CA VAL A 360 29.40 9.97 5.34
C VAL A 360 29.57 8.44 5.40
N GLY A 361 28.56 7.67 4.99
CA GLY A 361 28.64 6.20 5.00
C GLY A 361 29.59 5.62 3.94
N LEU A 362 29.48 6.08 2.70
CA LEU A 362 30.40 5.77 1.60
C LEU A 362 30.75 7.05 0.85
N HIS A 363 32.04 7.34 0.69
CA HIS A 363 32.58 8.45 -0.09
C HIS A 363 33.28 7.90 -1.34
N VAL A 364 33.01 8.49 -2.51
CA VAL A 364 33.63 8.08 -3.79
C VAL A 364 34.21 9.31 -4.47
N TYR A 365 35.53 9.35 -4.57
CA TYR A 365 36.31 10.44 -5.19
C TYR A 365 36.80 10.06 -6.59
N GLY A 366 37.15 8.78 -6.80
CA GLY A 366 37.64 8.29 -8.09
C GLY A 366 36.55 8.05 -9.13
N SER A 367 36.96 7.87 -10.39
CA SER A 367 36.12 7.76 -11.59
C SER A 367 36.14 6.36 -12.25
N ASN A 368 35.13 6.06 -13.08
CA ASN A 368 34.96 4.78 -13.82
C ASN A 368 34.71 3.55 -12.91
N ASN A 369 34.23 3.77 -11.68
CA ASN A 369 34.05 2.72 -10.68
C ASN A 369 32.69 2.02 -10.78
N HIS A 370 32.67 0.71 -10.52
CA HIS A 370 31.47 -0.12 -10.42
C HIS A 370 31.31 -0.60 -8.98
N ILE A 371 30.27 -0.11 -8.28
CA ILE A 371 30.15 -0.21 -6.83
C ILE A 371 28.88 -0.96 -6.44
N PHE A 372 29.01 -2.03 -5.68
CA PHE A 372 27.92 -2.85 -5.14
C PHE A 372 27.84 -2.65 -3.63
N GLN A 373 26.88 -1.84 -3.16
CA GLN A 373 26.65 -1.63 -1.73
C GLN A 373 25.89 -2.84 -1.15
N GLN A 374 26.54 -3.55 -0.22
CA GLN A 374 26.06 -4.80 0.39
C GLN A 374 26.02 -4.77 1.94
N ALA A 375 26.10 -3.59 2.53
CA ALA A 375 25.94 -3.37 3.97
C ALA A 375 25.18 -2.07 4.25
N ASP A 376 24.46 -2.02 5.37
CA ASP A 376 23.65 -0.84 5.74
C ASP A 376 24.53 0.37 6.10
N LEU A 377 24.07 1.56 5.70
CA LEU A 377 24.69 2.85 6.00
C LEU A 377 23.65 3.71 6.73
N LEU A 378 23.79 3.86 8.06
CA LEU A 378 22.80 4.49 8.93
C LEU A 378 23.41 5.71 9.63
N THR A 379 22.97 6.91 9.28
CA THR A 379 23.38 8.17 9.93
C THR A 379 22.18 9.05 10.27
N SER A 380 22.26 9.74 11.41
CA SER A 380 21.31 10.75 11.86
C SER A 380 22.01 12.05 12.28
N GLY A 381 23.31 12.19 11.99
CA GLY A 381 24.04 13.45 12.14
C GLY A 381 23.44 14.54 11.26
N ALA A 382 23.40 15.79 11.75
CA ALA A 382 22.51 16.83 11.24
C ALA A 382 22.60 17.13 9.72
N GLY A 383 23.78 16.96 9.12
CA GLY A 383 24.05 17.04 7.68
C GLY A 383 24.83 15.83 7.16
N GLY A 384 24.67 14.68 7.81
CA GLY A 384 25.31 13.42 7.41
C GLY A 384 24.75 12.86 6.11
N ALA A 385 25.56 12.07 5.41
CA ALA A 385 25.18 11.42 4.16
C ALA A 385 25.28 9.89 4.25
N GLY A 386 24.38 9.19 3.57
CA GLY A 386 24.52 7.75 3.34
C GLY A 386 25.66 7.49 2.35
N ILE A 387 25.57 8.07 1.15
CA ILE A 387 26.59 7.93 0.10
C ILE A 387 26.85 9.29 -0.58
N ARG A 388 28.11 9.70 -0.73
CA ARG A 388 28.57 10.83 -1.59
C ARG A 388 29.40 10.30 -2.76
N ILE A 389 29.08 10.74 -3.98
CA ILE A 389 29.81 10.40 -5.21
C ILE A 389 30.21 11.65 -5.98
N ASP A 390 31.50 11.82 -6.16
CA ASP A 390 32.14 12.75 -7.09
C ASP A 390 32.82 11.92 -8.22
N GLY A 391 33.67 12.55 -9.04
CA GLY A 391 34.40 11.87 -10.11
C GLY A 391 33.65 11.90 -11.45
N GLN A 392 33.72 10.83 -12.24
CA GLN A 392 33.00 10.66 -13.52
C GLN A 392 32.70 9.18 -13.77
N ASN A 393 31.66 8.86 -14.54
CA ASN A 393 31.36 7.49 -15.02
C ASN A 393 31.31 6.42 -13.90
N ASN A 394 30.81 6.78 -12.71
CA ASN A 394 30.66 5.85 -11.59
C ASN A 394 29.26 5.21 -11.60
N THR A 395 29.21 3.87 -11.56
CA THR A 395 27.96 3.10 -11.41
C THR A 395 27.81 2.64 -9.96
N LEU A 396 26.80 3.17 -9.26
CA LEU A 396 26.40 2.73 -7.91
C LEU A 396 25.21 1.79 -7.98
N ARG A 397 25.32 0.60 -7.38
CA ARG A 397 24.24 -0.38 -7.21
C ARG A 397 23.99 -0.65 -5.74
N ILE A 398 22.80 -0.29 -5.26
CA ILE A 398 22.33 -0.59 -3.90
C ILE A 398 21.50 -1.87 -3.97
N GLU A 399 21.96 -2.94 -3.34
CA GLU A 399 21.30 -4.25 -3.45
C GLU A 399 20.00 -4.36 -2.62
N PRO A 400 19.10 -5.30 -2.98
CA PRO A 400 17.86 -5.53 -2.25
C PRO A 400 18.08 -5.83 -0.77
N GLY A 401 17.26 -5.20 0.08
CA GLY A 401 17.32 -5.35 1.54
C GLY A 401 18.38 -4.49 2.24
N ILE A 402 19.23 -3.78 1.50
CA ILE A 402 20.22 -2.84 2.07
C ILE A 402 19.57 -1.48 2.36
N ARG A 403 19.86 -0.92 3.53
CA ARG A 403 19.34 0.36 4.02
C ARG A 403 20.42 1.45 3.93
N VAL A 404 20.08 2.58 3.32
CA VAL A 404 20.94 3.77 3.22
C VAL A 404 20.15 4.96 3.74
N TYR A 405 20.28 5.21 5.05
CA TYR A 405 19.44 6.15 5.80
C TYR A 405 20.27 7.33 6.31
N ALA A 406 19.83 8.55 6.01
CA ALA A 406 20.42 9.81 6.43
C ALA A 406 19.37 10.70 7.10
N ASP A 407 18.92 10.31 8.30
CA ASP A 407 17.76 10.88 8.99
C ASP A 407 18.07 12.17 9.78
N GLY A 408 19.23 12.78 9.52
CA GLY A 408 19.59 14.11 10.04
C GLY A 408 18.78 15.24 9.41
N VAL A 409 18.72 16.40 10.08
CA VAL A 409 17.89 17.56 9.71
C VAL A 409 18.00 17.95 8.24
N ASN A 410 19.21 17.95 7.70
CA ASN A 410 19.55 18.22 6.30
C ASN A 410 20.34 17.03 5.69
N GLY A 411 19.96 15.80 6.06
CA GLY A 411 20.65 14.60 5.59
C GLY A 411 20.51 14.36 4.08
N ARG A 412 21.42 13.54 3.54
CA ARG A 412 21.42 13.11 2.13
C ARG A 412 21.55 11.59 2.03
N GLY A 413 20.51 10.89 1.58
CA GLY A 413 20.54 9.42 1.48
C GLY A 413 21.62 8.95 0.49
N VAL A 414 21.50 9.37 -0.76
CA VAL A 414 22.52 9.27 -1.80
C VAL A 414 22.66 10.65 -2.45
N MET A 415 23.89 11.15 -2.60
CA MET A 415 24.19 12.37 -3.34
C MET A 415 25.25 12.14 -4.41
N PHE A 416 24.95 12.56 -5.64
CA PHE A 416 25.94 12.78 -6.69
C PHE A 416 26.31 14.26 -6.65
N ALA A 417 27.60 14.54 -6.53
CA ALA A 417 28.14 15.79 -6.02
C ALA A 417 29.09 16.50 -6.98
N TYR A 418 29.68 15.82 -7.95
CA TYR A 418 30.50 16.47 -8.98
C TYR A 418 30.73 15.57 -10.20
N GLY A 419 30.70 16.17 -11.40
CA GLY A 419 31.14 15.56 -12.64
C GLY A 419 30.00 15.06 -13.53
N LYS A 420 30.16 13.89 -14.17
CA LYS A 420 29.25 13.42 -15.21
C LYS A 420 29.21 11.91 -15.43
N GLU A 421 28.21 11.48 -16.21
CA GLU A 421 28.04 10.12 -16.76
C GLU A 421 27.88 9.04 -15.66
N HIS A 422 27.50 9.45 -14.44
CA HIS A 422 27.22 8.50 -13.36
C HIS A 422 25.95 7.70 -13.64
N ASN A 423 25.83 6.53 -13.00
CA ASN A 423 24.65 5.67 -13.10
C ASN A 423 24.25 5.15 -11.71
N LEU A 424 22.96 5.20 -11.38
CA LEU A 424 22.39 4.70 -10.11
C LEU A 424 21.44 3.53 -10.38
N ILE A 425 21.63 2.43 -9.67
CA ILE A 425 20.75 1.26 -9.67
C ILE A 425 20.27 1.04 -8.23
N GLN A 426 19.11 1.62 -7.91
CA GLN A 426 18.52 1.60 -6.58
C GLN A 426 17.56 0.40 -6.46
N ARG A 427 17.87 -0.53 -5.55
CA ARG A 427 17.06 -1.75 -5.30
C ARG A 427 16.78 -2.00 -3.81
N GLY A 428 17.40 -1.21 -2.92
CA GLY A 428 17.27 -1.29 -1.47
C GLY A 428 16.23 -0.32 -0.91
N ASP A 429 16.52 0.25 0.26
CA ASP A 429 15.70 1.27 0.92
C ASP A 429 16.59 2.49 1.24
N VAL A 430 16.35 3.61 0.56
CA VAL A 430 17.10 4.87 0.71
C VAL A 430 16.18 5.90 1.36
N GLN A 431 16.61 6.53 2.45
CA GLN A 431 15.76 7.54 3.11
C GLN A 431 16.54 8.69 3.75
N ALA A 432 15.85 9.82 3.91
CA ALA A 432 16.31 10.97 4.69
C ALA A 432 15.10 11.72 5.29
N LEU A 433 14.66 11.32 6.48
CA LEU A 433 13.39 11.76 7.08
C LEU A 433 13.50 12.99 8.01
N GLY A 434 14.70 13.58 8.12
CA GLY A 434 14.87 14.90 8.75
C GLY A 434 14.18 16.02 7.96
N THR A 435 13.92 17.17 8.59
CA THR A 435 12.99 18.20 8.08
C THR A 435 13.33 18.76 6.68
N SER A 436 14.61 18.78 6.30
CA SER A 436 15.12 19.13 4.97
C SER A 436 15.96 17.98 4.38
N GLY A 437 15.66 16.75 4.77
CA GLY A 437 16.34 15.54 4.30
C GLY A 437 15.91 15.17 2.87
N VAL A 438 16.90 14.88 2.02
CA VAL A 438 16.70 14.47 0.62
C VAL A 438 17.20 13.05 0.44
N ALA A 439 16.34 12.15 -0.08
CA ALA A 439 16.70 10.73 -0.18
C ALA A 439 17.67 10.47 -1.35
N ILE A 440 17.41 11.02 -2.54
CA ILE A 440 18.36 11.03 -3.66
C ILE A 440 18.56 12.48 -4.13
N SER A 441 19.81 12.92 -4.15
CA SER A 441 20.22 14.29 -4.51
C SER A 441 21.17 14.26 -5.71
N PHE A 442 20.83 15.00 -6.75
CA PHE A 442 21.68 15.27 -7.89
C PHE A 442 22.03 16.75 -7.81
N ASP A 443 23.18 17.07 -7.22
CA ASP A 443 23.47 18.40 -6.72
C ASP A 443 24.98 18.64 -6.69
N PHE A 444 25.48 19.47 -7.62
CA PHE A 444 26.88 19.90 -7.60
C PHE A 444 27.20 20.75 -6.35
N GLY A 445 26.19 21.39 -5.77
CA GLY A 445 26.34 22.38 -4.71
C GLY A 445 26.73 23.76 -5.23
N ASN A 446 26.65 24.74 -4.32
CA ASN A 446 27.25 26.06 -4.51
C ASN A 446 28.75 25.99 -4.23
N ASN A 447 29.48 27.06 -4.55
CA ASN A 447 30.89 27.19 -4.25
C ASN A 447 31.12 27.81 -2.86
N LEU A 448 32.10 27.29 -2.12
CA LEU A 448 32.55 27.80 -0.81
C LEU A 448 32.98 29.27 -0.88
N LEU A 449 33.61 29.67 -1.98
CA LEU A 449 34.03 31.05 -2.27
C LEU A 449 32.90 31.92 -2.88
N GLY A 450 31.66 31.41 -2.92
CA GLY A 450 30.54 32.06 -3.60
C GLY A 450 30.50 31.76 -5.10
N ASN A 451 29.30 31.82 -5.67
CA ASN A 451 29.04 31.44 -7.07
C ASN A 451 29.45 32.53 -8.07
N GLU A 452 29.88 33.70 -7.61
CA GLU A 452 30.43 34.76 -8.47
C GLU A 452 31.84 34.40 -8.95
N VAL A 453 32.68 33.88 -8.06
CA VAL A 453 34.05 33.42 -8.36
C VAL A 453 34.04 32.26 -9.37
N ASP A 454 33.30 31.19 -9.08
CA ASP A 454 33.17 30.02 -9.95
C ASP A 454 31.87 29.27 -9.59
N TYR A 455 31.09 28.88 -10.61
CA TYR A 455 29.90 28.05 -10.46
C TYR A 455 29.82 27.02 -11.60
N ARG A 456 29.81 25.73 -11.21
CA ARG A 456 29.93 24.58 -12.12
C ARG A 456 28.67 23.73 -12.10
N GLY A 457 28.39 23.07 -13.22
CA GLY A 457 27.25 22.18 -13.39
C GLY A 457 27.24 21.40 -14.69
N SER A 458 26.23 20.54 -14.87
CA SER A 458 25.97 19.88 -16.14
C SER A 458 25.70 20.92 -17.24
N TRP A 459 26.56 20.98 -18.25
CA TRP A 459 26.54 21.97 -19.32
C TRP A 459 26.66 23.44 -18.85
N LEU A 460 27.13 23.68 -17.62
CA LEU A 460 27.18 25.00 -17.00
C LEU A 460 28.57 25.28 -16.40
N HIS A 461 29.18 26.40 -16.78
CA HIS A 461 30.41 26.93 -16.17
C HIS A 461 30.33 28.46 -16.21
N ILE A 462 30.37 29.09 -15.04
CA ILE A 462 30.30 30.54 -14.85
C ILE A 462 31.48 30.96 -13.98
N VAL A 463 32.21 31.99 -14.39
CA VAL A 463 33.40 32.56 -13.71
C VAL A 463 33.28 34.08 -13.77
N ASP A 464 33.58 34.78 -12.67
CA ASP A 464 33.32 36.22 -12.48
C ASP A 464 31.87 36.64 -12.84
N GLY A 465 30.90 35.74 -12.64
CA GLY A 465 29.49 35.93 -13.04
C GLY A 465 29.19 35.83 -14.55
N TYR A 466 30.17 35.48 -15.39
CA TYR A 466 30.02 35.30 -16.84
C TYR A 466 30.19 33.84 -17.28
N TYR A 467 29.49 33.42 -18.34
CA TYR A 467 29.67 32.08 -18.93
C TYR A 467 31.08 31.90 -19.52
N ASP A 468 31.76 30.82 -19.12
CA ASP A 468 33.09 30.44 -19.61
C ASP A 468 33.09 29.06 -20.31
N ALA A 469 34.24 28.67 -20.89
CA ALA A 469 34.41 27.40 -21.58
C ALA A 469 34.14 26.19 -20.67
N LEU A 470 33.24 25.30 -21.10
CA LEU A 470 32.87 24.10 -20.32
C LEU A 470 34.07 23.15 -20.15
N LEU A 471 34.45 22.91 -18.90
CA LEU A 471 35.42 21.88 -18.53
C LEU A 471 34.94 20.48 -19.00
N PRO A 472 35.82 19.57 -19.46
CA PRO A 472 35.43 18.27 -20.02
C PRO A 472 34.49 17.42 -19.13
N GLU A 473 34.68 17.48 -17.82
CA GLU A 473 33.87 16.83 -16.78
C GLU A 473 32.47 17.44 -16.58
N LEU A 474 32.20 18.62 -17.15
CA LEU A 474 30.91 19.31 -17.13
C LEU A 474 30.12 19.09 -18.45
N GLN A 475 30.78 18.56 -19.48
CA GLN A 475 30.18 18.25 -20.78
C GLN A 475 29.41 16.92 -20.75
N GLY A 476 28.30 16.90 -20.02
CA GLY A 476 27.41 15.73 -19.87
C GLY A 476 26.30 15.95 -18.85
N ALA A 477 25.42 14.96 -18.69
CA ALA A 477 24.55 14.88 -17.51
C ALA A 477 25.39 14.44 -16.30
N LEU A 478 25.05 14.92 -15.10
CA LEU A 478 25.66 14.43 -13.85
C LEU A 478 25.43 12.92 -13.73
N VAL A 479 24.19 12.48 -14.00
CA VAL A 479 23.79 11.07 -13.97
C VAL A 479 23.01 10.74 -15.24
N ASP A 480 23.45 9.73 -16.01
CA ASP A 480 22.77 9.34 -17.25
C ASP A 480 21.49 8.55 -16.97
N ASN A 481 21.52 7.66 -15.96
CA ASN A 481 20.39 6.81 -15.57
C ASN A 481 20.30 6.64 -14.05
N ALA A 482 19.10 6.85 -13.50
CA ALA A 482 18.74 6.50 -12.13
C ALA A 482 17.58 5.49 -12.16
N ASP A 483 17.94 4.21 -12.10
CA ASP A 483 17.03 3.06 -12.16
C ASP A 483 16.54 2.69 -10.75
N ILE A 484 15.27 2.99 -10.45
CA ILE A 484 14.69 2.87 -9.11
C ILE A 484 13.68 1.72 -9.09
N SER A 485 13.97 0.71 -8.26
CA SER A 485 13.14 -0.48 -8.05
C SER A 485 12.87 -0.79 -6.56
N GLY A 486 13.51 -0.07 -5.65
CA GLY A 486 13.32 -0.17 -4.20
C GLY A 486 12.51 0.99 -3.60
N ARG A 487 12.67 1.23 -2.30
CA ARG A 487 12.04 2.37 -1.61
C ARG A 487 12.98 3.58 -1.61
N VAL A 488 12.41 4.76 -1.87
CA VAL A 488 13.08 6.07 -1.76
C VAL A 488 12.16 7.01 -0.97
N ALA A 489 12.62 7.54 0.15
CA ALA A 489 11.76 8.30 1.08
C ALA A 489 12.46 9.50 1.73
N GLY A 490 12.10 10.72 1.34
CA GLY A 490 12.70 11.94 1.88
C GLY A 490 11.65 12.97 2.29
N LYS A 491 11.86 13.64 3.41
CA LYS A 491 10.86 14.59 3.97
C LYS A 491 11.01 16.00 3.37
N GLY A 492 12.21 16.38 2.92
CA GLY A 492 12.41 17.53 2.03
C GLY A 492 12.05 17.16 0.59
N ALA A 493 12.68 16.11 0.06
CA ALA A 493 12.32 15.52 -1.24
C ALA A 493 12.71 14.04 -1.31
N ALA A 494 11.91 13.22 -2.00
CA ALA A 494 12.31 11.87 -2.40
C ALA A 494 13.46 11.94 -3.42
N ILE A 495 13.36 12.85 -4.39
CA ILE A 495 14.40 13.11 -5.39
C ILE A 495 14.54 14.62 -5.59
N TYR A 496 15.78 15.13 -5.55
CA TYR A 496 16.12 16.52 -5.87
C TYR A 496 17.13 16.59 -7.01
N ILE A 497 16.88 17.49 -7.96
CA ILE A 497 17.82 17.92 -9.01
C ILE A 497 18.07 19.42 -8.81
N SER A 498 19.32 19.81 -8.56
CA SER A 498 19.72 21.20 -8.30
C SER A 498 19.67 22.07 -9.57
N PRO A 499 19.76 23.41 -9.46
CA PRO A 499 19.82 24.31 -10.62
C PRO A 499 20.98 24.02 -11.58
N ASN A 500 22.03 23.34 -11.11
CA ASN A 500 23.27 23.05 -11.85
C ASN A 500 23.48 21.55 -12.16
N ALA A 501 22.52 20.66 -11.89
CA ALA A 501 22.63 19.23 -12.23
C ALA A 501 21.62 18.80 -13.30
N LEU A 502 22.07 18.09 -14.33
CA LEU A 502 21.19 17.37 -15.26
C LEU A 502 21.20 15.88 -14.94
N VAL A 503 20.03 15.26 -15.00
CA VAL A 503 19.89 13.80 -15.05
C VAL A 503 19.34 13.42 -16.43
N GLY A 504 19.89 12.40 -17.08
CA GLY A 504 19.37 11.93 -18.37
C GLY A 504 18.01 11.26 -18.21
N ASN A 505 17.97 10.19 -17.41
CA ASN A 505 16.79 9.35 -17.21
C ASN A 505 16.62 9.02 -15.72
N ILE A 506 15.39 9.11 -15.21
CA ILE A 506 14.96 8.55 -13.92
C ILE A 506 13.88 7.52 -14.24
N ASN A 507 14.17 6.25 -13.99
CA ASN A 507 13.29 5.15 -14.39
C ASN A 507 12.65 4.51 -13.16
N ILE A 508 11.34 4.65 -13.02
CA ILE A 508 10.54 4.05 -11.95
C ILE A 508 10.08 2.65 -12.40
N LEU A 509 10.68 1.63 -11.80
CA LEU A 509 10.58 0.22 -12.21
C LEU A 509 9.66 -0.59 -11.27
N SER A 510 9.24 -1.77 -11.72
CA SER A 510 8.38 -2.67 -10.94
C SER A 510 9.01 -3.04 -9.58
N GLY A 511 8.34 -2.63 -8.49
CA GLY A 511 8.81 -2.75 -7.11
C GLY A 511 8.98 -1.41 -6.39
N ALA A 512 9.14 -0.32 -7.14
CA ALA A 512 9.45 1.00 -6.60
C ALA A 512 8.38 1.57 -5.66
N ARG A 513 8.82 2.28 -4.61
CA ARG A 513 7.96 3.01 -3.66
C ARG A 513 8.60 4.37 -3.31
N LEU A 514 7.92 5.45 -3.67
CA LEU A 514 8.37 6.83 -3.40
C LEU A 514 7.54 7.47 -2.27
N GLU A 515 8.21 8.18 -1.36
CA GLU A 515 7.59 8.94 -0.26
C GLU A 515 8.26 10.33 -0.15
N GLY A 516 7.45 11.39 -0.23
CA GLY A 516 7.94 12.76 -0.45
C GLY A 516 7.95 13.12 -1.94
N ASP A 517 8.25 14.39 -2.22
CA ASP A 517 8.09 15.01 -3.54
C ASP A 517 9.32 14.80 -4.45
N ILE A 518 9.16 15.10 -5.74
CA ILE A 518 10.24 15.15 -6.73
C ILE A 518 10.39 16.60 -7.19
N TYR A 519 11.58 17.18 -7.05
CA TYR A 519 11.86 18.57 -7.45
C TYR A 519 13.07 18.66 -8.40
N SER A 520 13.00 19.57 -9.37
CA SER A 520 14.09 19.90 -10.28
C SER A 520 14.13 21.40 -10.57
N ASP A 521 15.17 22.08 -10.09
CA ASP A 521 15.39 23.51 -10.36
C ASP A 521 16.17 23.75 -11.66
N TYR A 522 16.75 22.71 -12.26
CA TYR A 522 17.51 22.80 -13.51
C TYR A 522 16.66 23.33 -14.68
N ALA A 523 17.21 24.25 -15.47
CA ALA A 523 16.49 24.93 -16.56
C ALA A 523 17.41 25.33 -17.75
N GLU A 524 18.58 24.70 -17.87
CA GLU A 524 19.57 25.01 -18.90
C GLU A 524 19.16 24.54 -20.30
N GLN A 525 19.54 25.32 -21.30
CA GLN A 525 19.24 25.05 -22.71
C GLN A 525 20.45 24.51 -23.48
N ASP A 526 20.21 23.99 -24.68
CA ASP A 526 21.26 23.67 -25.64
C ASP A 526 21.58 24.85 -26.57
N ALA A 527 22.57 24.66 -27.46
CA ALA A 527 23.01 25.69 -28.41
C ALA A 527 21.98 26.07 -29.48
N TYR A 528 20.81 25.41 -29.51
CA TYR A 528 19.67 25.71 -30.37
C TYR A 528 18.49 26.31 -29.59
N GLY A 529 18.65 26.54 -28.28
CA GLY A 529 17.60 27.05 -27.38
C GLY A 529 16.61 25.97 -26.92
N GLN A 530 16.88 24.69 -27.13
CA GLN A 530 16.01 23.61 -26.65
C GLN A 530 16.29 23.33 -25.17
N GLN A 531 15.24 23.18 -24.37
CA GLN A 531 15.38 22.79 -22.97
C GLN A 531 16.04 21.42 -22.82
N ARG A 532 16.99 21.30 -21.88
CA ARG A 532 17.65 20.02 -21.56
C ARG A 532 16.81 19.25 -20.54
N LEU A 533 16.10 18.24 -21.03
CA LEU A 533 15.06 17.54 -20.26
C LEU A 533 15.57 16.26 -19.58
N THR A 534 15.19 16.08 -18.30
CA THR A 534 15.28 14.79 -17.60
C THR A 534 14.05 13.95 -17.95
N GLN A 535 14.25 12.72 -18.40
CA GLN A 535 13.15 11.79 -18.69
C GLN A 535 12.75 11.01 -17.42
N LEU A 536 11.60 11.32 -16.83
CA LEU A 536 11.02 10.61 -15.69
C LEU A 536 10.04 9.54 -16.19
N THR A 537 10.51 8.30 -16.34
CA THR A 537 9.74 7.20 -16.94
C THR A 537 9.12 6.28 -15.88
N PHE A 538 7.95 5.71 -16.20
CA PHE A 538 7.22 4.78 -15.34
C PHE A 538 6.90 3.49 -16.10
N GLY A 539 7.35 2.34 -15.61
CA GLY A 539 7.00 1.04 -16.18
C GLY A 539 7.85 0.57 -17.36
N ARG A 540 9.11 1.00 -17.43
CA ARG A 540 10.15 0.26 -18.18
C ARG A 540 10.47 -1.08 -17.49
N LYS A 541 10.89 -2.09 -18.25
CA LYS A 541 11.35 -3.38 -17.70
C LYS A 541 12.75 -3.28 -17.14
N ALA A 542 12.94 -3.83 -15.94
CA ALA A 542 14.25 -4.10 -15.39
C ALA A 542 14.92 -5.30 -16.07
N ASN A 543 16.22 -5.22 -16.36
CA ASN A 543 17.05 -6.37 -16.72
C ASN A 543 17.45 -7.19 -15.46
N ALA A 544 18.19 -8.29 -15.63
CA ALA A 544 18.66 -9.12 -14.50
C ALA A 544 19.57 -8.37 -13.51
N TYR A 545 20.18 -7.27 -13.93
CA TYR A 545 21.00 -6.38 -13.11
C TYR A 545 20.18 -5.25 -12.46
N GLY A 546 18.88 -5.18 -12.69
CA GLY A 546 17.99 -4.15 -12.13
C GLY A 546 18.01 -2.82 -12.89
N GLN A 547 18.70 -2.75 -14.03
CA GLN A 547 18.74 -1.56 -14.88
C GLN A 547 17.52 -1.49 -15.78
N ALA A 548 17.09 -0.29 -16.18
CA ALA A 548 16.01 -0.13 -17.14
C ALA A 548 16.37 -0.67 -18.54
N THR A 549 15.34 -0.87 -19.37
CA THR A 549 15.45 -1.25 -20.77
C THR A 549 14.36 -0.53 -21.59
N GLU A 550 14.55 -0.43 -22.90
CA GLU A 550 13.57 0.14 -23.85
C GLU A 550 12.26 -0.67 -23.99
N ALA A 551 12.05 -1.70 -23.17
CA ALA A 551 10.88 -2.56 -23.25
C ALA A 551 9.88 -2.24 -22.13
N ALA A 552 8.63 -1.93 -22.50
CA ALA A 552 7.56 -1.70 -21.55
C ALA A 552 7.21 -2.94 -20.69
N ASP A 553 6.90 -2.70 -19.41
CA ASP A 553 6.39 -3.69 -18.47
C ASP A 553 4.86 -3.56 -18.31
N SER A 554 4.11 -4.42 -19.01
CA SER A 554 2.65 -4.47 -18.89
C SER A 554 2.16 -4.95 -17.50
N ALA A 555 3.03 -5.55 -16.69
CA ALA A 555 2.72 -5.94 -15.31
C ALA A 555 2.95 -4.82 -14.29
N PHE A 556 3.66 -3.74 -14.66
CA PHE A 556 3.97 -2.61 -13.77
C PHE A 556 2.70 -2.00 -13.15
N ARG A 557 2.70 -1.80 -11.84
CA ARG A 557 1.64 -1.14 -11.08
C ARG A 557 2.27 -0.19 -10.08
N PHE A 558 2.01 1.11 -10.22
CA PHE A 558 2.57 2.15 -9.37
C PHE A 558 1.51 3.16 -8.97
N ALA A 559 1.61 3.70 -7.76
CA ALA A 559 0.71 4.71 -7.24
C ALA A 559 1.50 5.72 -6.40
N TYR A 560 1.36 7.01 -6.71
CA TYR A 560 2.11 8.11 -6.11
C TYR A 560 1.18 9.27 -5.73
N ARG A 561 1.62 10.03 -4.72
CA ARG A 561 0.87 11.08 -4.01
C ARG A 561 1.70 12.30 -3.60
N GLY A 562 3.00 12.29 -3.87
CA GLY A 562 3.80 13.50 -3.77
C GLY A 562 3.59 14.37 -5.01
N ASN A 563 4.15 15.58 -4.97
CA ASN A 563 4.19 16.48 -6.11
C ASN A 563 5.38 16.14 -7.04
N ILE A 564 5.38 16.74 -8.23
CA ILE A 564 6.51 16.71 -9.18
C ILE A 564 6.66 18.11 -9.75
N GLU A 565 7.72 18.82 -9.38
CA GLU A 565 7.96 20.19 -9.81
C GLU A 565 9.30 20.29 -10.56
N GLY A 566 9.26 20.88 -11.75
CA GLY A 566 10.40 20.99 -12.66
C GLY A 566 9.96 21.37 -14.06
N ILE A 567 9.19 22.45 -14.19
CA ILE A 567 8.47 22.84 -15.41
C ILE A 567 9.37 23.12 -16.62
N ASN A 568 10.67 23.34 -16.41
CA ASN A 568 11.66 23.56 -17.46
C ASN A 568 12.51 22.33 -17.81
N ASN A 569 12.39 21.22 -17.06
CA ASN A 569 13.27 20.05 -17.22
C ASN A 569 12.56 18.68 -17.17
N LEU A 570 11.56 18.48 -16.31
CA LEU A 570 10.97 17.16 -16.11
C LEU A 570 9.97 16.81 -17.21
N ALA A 571 10.36 15.87 -18.09
CA ALA A 571 9.49 15.26 -19.08
C ALA A 571 9.06 13.85 -18.60
N LEU A 572 7.76 13.60 -18.48
CA LEU A 572 7.25 12.36 -17.90
C LEU A 572 6.76 11.39 -18.98
N ASP A 573 7.06 10.09 -18.82
CA ASP A 573 6.59 9.02 -19.72
C ASP A 573 5.96 7.88 -18.92
N ALA A 574 4.63 7.75 -18.98
CA ALA A 574 3.94 6.52 -18.60
C ALA A 574 4.16 5.47 -19.69
N HIS A 575 5.27 4.74 -19.56
CA HIS A 575 5.83 3.86 -20.58
C HIS A 575 5.20 2.45 -20.61
N GLY A 576 4.75 1.94 -19.46
CA GLY A 576 4.17 0.60 -19.38
C GLY A 576 3.25 0.36 -18.17
N GLY A 577 2.33 -0.59 -18.31
CA GLY A 577 1.49 -1.07 -17.21
C GLY A 577 0.46 -0.03 -16.76
N LYS A 578 0.30 0.19 -15.45
CA LYS A 578 -0.59 1.22 -14.89
C LYS A 578 0.11 2.09 -13.84
N THR A 579 0.08 3.39 -14.07
CA THR A 579 0.61 4.45 -13.22
C THR A 579 -0.56 5.28 -12.67
N SER A 580 -0.66 5.44 -11.34
CA SER A 580 -1.64 6.35 -10.71
C SER A 580 -0.94 7.53 -10.05
N LEU A 581 -1.17 8.74 -10.54
CA LEU A 581 -0.54 9.97 -10.05
C LEU A 581 -1.60 10.88 -9.40
N ASN A 582 -1.37 11.31 -8.15
CA ASN A 582 -2.37 11.97 -7.30
C ASN A 582 -1.75 13.10 -6.46
N GLY A 583 -1.17 14.09 -7.14
CA GLY A 583 -0.57 15.30 -6.57
C GLY A 583 -0.61 16.43 -7.59
N ASP A 584 0.07 17.53 -7.29
CA ASP A 584 0.24 18.66 -8.23
C ASP A 584 1.57 18.49 -9.00
N PHE A 585 1.50 18.69 -10.32
CA PHE A 585 2.59 18.37 -11.25
C PHE A 585 2.90 19.58 -12.15
N GLN A 586 4.01 20.26 -11.87
CA GLN A 586 4.53 21.37 -12.68
C GLN A 586 5.68 20.84 -13.55
N ILE A 587 5.40 20.46 -14.79
CA ILE A 587 6.28 19.61 -15.61
C ILE A 587 6.42 20.15 -17.04
N TYR A 588 7.51 19.79 -17.73
CA TYR A 588 7.70 20.19 -19.12
C TYR A 588 6.71 19.48 -20.05
N SER A 589 6.55 18.15 -19.91
CA SER A 589 5.62 17.38 -20.74
C SER A 589 5.17 16.08 -20.06
N MET A 590 4.10 15.49 -20.59
CA MET A 590 3.62 14.16 -20.18
C MET A 590 3.27 13.34 -21.42
N ILE A 591 3.76 12.11 -21.49
CA ILE A 591 3.43 11.13 -22.53
C ILE A 591 2.81 9.90 -21.87
N ILE A 592 1.76 9.35 -22.48
CA ILE A 592 1.24 8.02 -22.17
C ILE A 592 1.51 7.13 -23.38
N ALA A 593 2.41 6.17 -23.23
CA ALA A 593 2.83 5.28 -24.32
C ALA A 593 1.74 4.24 -24.68
N PRO A 594 1.72 3.73 -25.93
CA PRO A 594 0.82 2.66 -26.34
C PRO A 594 0.95 1.42 -25.45
N GLY A 595 -0.16 0.99 -24.85
CA GLY A 595 -0.19 -0.15 -23.91
C GLY A 595 0.07 0.21 -22.44
N ALA A 596 0.37 1.48 -22.12
CA ALA A 596 0.36 2.01 -20.76
C ALA A 596 -1.01 2.60 -20.39
N THR A 597 -1.27 2.73 -19.08
CA THR A 597 -2.45 3.39 -18.52
C THR A 597 -2.03 4.41 -17.47
N LEU A 598 -2.40 5.67 -17.66
CA LEU A 598 -2.36 6.69 -16.60
C LEU A 598 -3.73 6.81 -15.93
N SER A 599 -3.74 6.86 -14.60
CA SER A 599 -4.88 7.26 -13.81
C SER A 599 -4.47 8.14 -12.62
N GLY A 600 -5.41 8.37 -11.71
CA GLY A 600 -5.23 9.18 -10.51
C GLY A 600 -5.89 10.56 -10.65
N ASN A 601 -5.74 11.39 -9.63
CA ASN A 601 -6.40 12.70 -9.53
C ASN A 601 -5.40 13.86 -9.70
N GLY A 602 -4.48 13.72 -10.64
CA GLY A 602 -3.40 14.68 -10.87
C GLY A 602 -3.87 16.02 -11.45
N SER A 603 -3.24 17.10 -10.99
CA SER A 603 -3.27 18.41 -11.63
C SER A 603 -1.96 18.62 -12.38
N TYR A 604 -2.00 18.92 -13.68
CA TYR A 604 -0.84 19.03 -14.55
C TYR A 604 -0.72 20.45 -15.11
N THR A 605 0.22 21.23 -14.60
CA THR A 605 0.64 22.51 -15.19
C THR A 605 1.81 22.24 -16.12
N LEU A 606 1.66 22.56 -17.40
CA LEU A 606 2.66 22.30 -18.43
C LEU A 606 3.47 23.57 -18.77
N ASN A 607 4.69 23.36 -19.26
CA ASN A 607 5.43 24.39 -19.99
C ASN A 607 4.65 24.87 -21.24
N GLU A 608 4.89 26.10 -21.70
CA GLU A 608 4.24 26.66 -22.91
C GLU A 608 4.64 25.92 -24.21
N GLU A 609 5.88 25.41 -24.28
CA GLU A 609 6.34 24.52 -25.36
C GLU A 609 5.83 23.08 -25.18
N GLY A 610 5.45 22.77 -23.93
CA GLY A 610 5.04 21.49 -23.39
C GLY A 610 3.68 20.98 -23.88
N ARG A 611 3.51 19.65 -23.80
CA ARG A 611 2.27 18.95 -24.22
C ARG A 611 2.01 17.74 -23.34
N PHE A 612 0.73 17.48 -23.09
CA PHE A 612 0.24 16.22 -22.54
C PHE A 612 -0.29 15.37 -23.70
N VAL A 613 0.37 14.24 -23.99
CA VAL A 613 0.10 13.39 -25.16
C VAL A 613 -0.39 12.00 -24.73
N ASN A 614 -1.64 11.67 -25.05
CA ASN A 614 -2.23 10.37 -24.75
C ASN A 614 -2.22 9.44 -25.97
N ASN A 615 -1.25 8.52 -26.04
CA ASN A 615 -1.20 7.43 -27.04
C ASN A 615 -1.53 6.05 -26.44
N GLY A 616 -1.68 5.96 -25.12
CA GLY A 616 -2.10 4.77 -24.38
C GLY A 616 -3.53 4.91 -23.86
N ILE A 617 -3.74 4.66 -22.57
CA ILE A 617 -5.04 4.88 -21.91
C ILE A 617 -4.90 5.99 -20.86
N LEU A 618 -5.75 7.02 -20.96
CA LEU A 618 -6.00 7.97 -19.89
C LEU A 618 -7.34 7.61 -19.23
N ALA A 619 -7.34 7.41 -17.92
CA ALA A 619 -8.53 7.10 -17.13
C ALA A 619 -8.49 7.92 -15.83
N PRO A 620 -9.17 9.08 -15.74
CA PRO A 620 -9.15 9.92 -14.54
C PRO A 620 -9.56 9.17 -13.26
N GLY A 621 -9.10 9.66 -12.12
CA GLY A 621 -9.43 9.11 -10.81
C GLY A 621 -8.80 7.75 -10.50
N ASN A 622 -9.32 7.11 -9.45
CA ASN A 622 -9.02 5.72 -9.08
C ASN A 622 -10.34 4.96 -9.01
N SER A 623 -11.05 4.90 -10.14
CA SER A 623 -12.51 5.11 -10.22
C SER A 623 -12.90 6.58 -9.94
N LEU A 624 -14.11 6.97 -10.32
CA LEU A 624 -14.75 8.30 -10.20
C LEU A 624 -13.86 9.42 -9.60
N GLY A 625 -13.21 10.20 -10.47
CA GLY A 625 -12.34 11.32 -10.07
C GLY A 625 -12.15 12.40 -11.15
N GLN A 626 -11.10 13.22 -11.01
CA GLN A 626 -10.79 14.28 -11.99
C GLN A 626 -9.30 14.37 -12.27
N ILE A 627 -8.94 14.53 -13.55
CA ILE A 627 -7.62 15.02 -13.98
C ILE A 627 -7.80 16.42 -14.56
N THR A 628 -6.90 17.34 -14.17
CA THR A 628 -6.85 18.72 -14.68
C THR A 628 -5.55 18.93 -15.42
N ILE A 629 -5.60 19.55 -16.61
CA ILE A 629 -4.43 19.84 -17.43
C ILE A 629 -4.48 21.32 -17.83
N SER A 630 -3.57 22.12 -17.29
CA SER A 630 -3.37 23.52 -17.67
C SER A 630 -2.24 23.58 -18.70
N GLY A 631 -2.60 23.71 -19.98
CA GLY A 631 -1.68 23.62 -21.12
C GLY A 631 -2.27 22.89 -22.33
N ALA A 632 -1.41 22.47 -23.26
CA ALA A 632 -1.82 21.79 -24.49
C ALA A 632 -2.05 20.28 -24.28
N TYR A 633 -3.26 19.80 -24.60
CA TYR A 633 -3.62 18.38 -24.60
C TYR A 633 -3.73 17.81 -26.01
N GLN A 634 -3.16 16.63 -26.24
CA GLN A 634 -3.22 15.92 -27.51
C GLN A 634 -3.63 14.45 -27.29
N GLN A 635 -4.82 14.10 -27.77
CA GLN A 635 -5.25 12.71 -27.93
C GLN A 635 -4.61 12.14 -29.20
N GLY A 636 -3.85 11.05 -29.08
CA GLY A 636 -3.31 10.29 -30.21
C GLY A 636 -4.39 9.54 -30.99
N ASP A 637 -4.03 9.01 -32.16
CA ASP A 637 -4.90 8.13 -32.97
C ASP A 637 -5.06 6.72 -32.36
N THR A 638 -4.00 6.23 -31.72
CA THR A 638 -3.94 4.98 -30.94
C THR A 638 -4.50 5.14 -29.53
N GLY A 639 -4.51 6.36 -28.98
CA GLY A 639 -4.88 6.63 -27.60
C GLY A 639 -6.38 6.49 -27.31
N GLN A 640 -6.68 6.11 -26.08
CA GLN A 640 -8.02 5.98 -25.51
C GLN A 640 -8.19 6.90 -24.29
N LEU A 641 -9.32 7.59 -24.20
CA LEU A 641 -9.80 8.26 -23.00
C LEU A 641 -10.98 7.46 -22.44
N VAL A 642 -10.81 6.92 -21.23
CA VAL A 642 -11.85 6.17 -20.49
C VAL A 642 -12.43 7.08 -19.41
N LEU A 643 -13.76 7.11 -19.30
CA LEU A 643 -14.49 7.89 -18.32
C LEU A 643 -15.58 7.03 -17.67
N GLU A 644 -15.46 6.80 -16.37
CA GLU A 644 -16.46 6.10 -15.58
C GLU A 644 -17.68 6.99 -15.28
N VAL A 645 -18.85 6.36 -15.15
CA VAL A 645 -20.13 7.03 -14.82
C VAL A 645 -20.97 6.14 -13.91
N ASP A 646 -21.75 6.70 -12.98
CA ASP A 646 -22.68 5.93 -12.13
C ASP A 646 -24.16 6.30 -12.34
N GLY A 647 -25.05 5.47 -11.80
CA GLY A 647 -26.51 5.65 -11.87
C GLY A 647 -27.06 6.88 -11.15
N ARG A 648 -26.22 7.62 -10.41
CA ARG A 648 -26.55 8.88 -9.72
C ARG A 648 -26.08 10.10 -10.50
N GLY A 649 -25.37 9.91 -11.62
CA GLY A 649 -24.78 10.98 -12.40
C GLY A 649 -23.44 11.47 -11.86
N ARG A 650 -22.77 10.73 -10.97
CA ARG A 650 -21.34 10.96 -10.67
C ARG A 650 -20.51 10.36 -11.81
N HIS A 651 -19.40 11.00 -12.14
CA HIS A 651 -18.61 10.64 -13.31
C HIS A 651 -17.13 11.05 -13.17
N ASP A 652 -16.27 10.46 -13.99
CA ASP A 652 -14.93 10.98 -14.21
C ASP A 652 -14.97 12.32 -14.96
N THR A 653 -14.00 13.18 -14.69
CA THR A 653 -13.82 14.45 -15.41
C THR A 653 -12.40 14.55 -15.97
N LEU A 654 -12.28 14.84 -17.27
CA LEU A 654 -11.07 15.42 -17.83
C LEU A 654 -11.31 16.92 -18.05
N ARG A 655 -10.51 17.75 -17.39
CA ARG A 655 -10.48 19.21 -17.57
C ARG A 655 -9.20 19.61 -18.29
N VAL A 656 -9.32 20.37 -19.37
CA VAL A 656 -8.19 20.98 -20.10
C VAL A 656 -8.39 22.49 -20.16
N ASP A 657 -7.65 23.20 -19.32
CA ASP A 657 -7.56 24.65 -19.30
C ASP A 657 -6.50 25.06 -20.33
N GLY A 658 -6.89 25.12 -21.60
CA GLY A 658 -5.99 25.26 -22.73
C GLY A 658 -6.59 24.80 -24.07
N HIS A 659 -5.75 24.20 -24.93
CA HIS A 659 -6.18 23.66 -26.23
C HIS A 659 -6.14 22.13 -26.24
N ALA A 660 -7.29 21.50 -26.51
CA ALA A 660 -7.42 20.05 -26.63
C ALA A 660 -7.55 19.60 -28.10
N GLN A 661 -6.57 18.87 -28.62
CA GLN A 661 -6.66 18.20 -29.91
C GLN A 661 -7.22 16.78 -29.74
N PHE A 662 -8.41 16.50 -30.28
CA PHE A 662 -9.06 15.19 -30.17
C PHE A 662 -8.83 14.29 -31.40
N ASN A 663 -8.54 13.01 -31.14
CA ASN A 663 -8.40 11.92 -32.10
C ASN A 663 -8.75 10.60 -31.38
N GLY A 664 -8.47 9.43 -31.96
CA GLY A 664 -8.51 8.16 -31.24
C GLY A 664 -9.86 7.81 -30.62
N GLN A 665 -9.85 7.18 -29.44
CA GLN A 665 -11.06 6.61 -28.85
C GLN A 665 -11.53 7.36 -27.60
N LEU A 666 -12.83 7.66 -27.54
CA LEU A 666 -13.52 7.98 -26.29
C LEU A 666 -14.27 6.73 -25.80
N THR A 667 -14.27 6.45 -24.51
CA THR A 667 -14.91 5.24 -23.95
C THR A 667 -15.59 5.54 -22.63
N PHE A 668 -16.90 5.27 -22.56
CA PHE A 668 -17.66 5.39 -21.32
C PHE A 668 -17.75 4.03 -20.60
N ALA A 669 -17.50 4.01 -19.29
CA ALA A 669 -17.44 2.80 -18.47
C ALA A 669 -18.44 2.87 -17.29
N PRO A 670 -19.72 2.48 -17.51
CA PRO A 670 -20.74 2.53 -16.46
C PRO A 670 -20.41 1.59 -15.29
N GLN A 671 -20.43 2.13 -14.09
CA GLN A 671 -20.13 1.42 -12.85
C GLN A 671 -21.37 0.69 -12.28
N PRO A 672 -21.21 -0.39 -11.50
CA PRO A 672 -22.34 -1.11 -10.92
C PRO A 672 -23.17 -0.27 -9.91
N ASP A 673 -24.20 0.41 -10.40
CA ASP A 673 -25.22 1.12 -9.61
C ASP A 673 -26.62 0.99 -10.24
N TRP A 674 -27.64 1.55 -9.60
CA TRP A 674 -29.00 1.56 -10.15
C TRP A 674 -29.16 2.64 -11.24
N TYR A 675 -29.44 2.21 -12.46
CA TYR A 675 -29.81 3.09 -13.58
C TYR A 675 -31.34 3.10 -13.76
N ALA A 676 -31.94 4.27 -13.48
CA ALA A 676 -33.36 4.54 -13.71
C ALA A 676 -33.68 4.60 -15.21
N THR A 677 -34.93 4.29 -15.59
CA THR A 677 -35.40 4.22 -16.98
C THR A 677 -35.28 5.53 -17.78
N ASN A 678 -35.15 6.66 -17.09
CA ASN A 678 -34.92 7.99 -17.66
C ASN A 678 -33.52 8.57 -17.33
N TRP A 679 -32.56 7.75 -16.89
CA TRP A 679 -31.19 8.20 -16.62
C TRP A 679 -30.54 8.71 -17.91
N THR A 680 -30.06 9.95 -17.88
CA THR A 680 -29.25 10.56 -18.93
C THR A 680 -28.12 11.40 -18.33
N LEU A 681 -27.04 11.57 -19.09
CA LEU A 681 -25.87 12.37 -18.71
C LEU A 681 -25.23 12.96 -19.98
N ASN A 682 -24.72 14.20 -19.95
CA ASN A 682 -24.11 14.82 -21.14
C ASN A 682 -22.59 14.72 -21.06
N SER A 683 -21.92 14.36 -22.16
CA SER A 683 -20.46 14.21 -22.17
C SER A 683 -19.70 15.52 -21.91
N GLN A 684 -20.37 16.67 -22.01
CA GLN A 684 -19.81 18.00 -21.69
C GLN A 684 -19.60 18.21 -20.18
N ASP A 685 -20.32 17.48 -19.33
CA ASP A 685 -20.11 17.50 -17.89
C ASP A 685 -18.80 16.78 -17.50
N LEU A 686 -18.40 15.79 -18.33
CA LEU A 686 -17.21 14.95 -18.17
C LEU A 686 -15.98 15.51 -18.92
N LEU A 687 -16.19 16.18 -20.06
CA LEU A 687 -15.14 16.73 -20.92
C LEU A 687 -15.21 18.26 -20.93
N LYS A 688 -14.38 18.89 -20.09
CA LYS A 688 -14.35 20.35 -19.92
C LYS A 688 -13.10 20.91 -20.60
N THR A 689 -13.28 21.70 -21.67
CA THR A 689 -12.18 22.27 -22.47
C THR A 689 -12.50 23.70 -22.88
N ASP A 690 -11.58 24.63 -22.69
CA ASP A 690 -11.76 26.03 -23.14
C ASP A 690 -11.76 26.15 -24.68
N SER A 691 -10.87 25.40 -25.34
CA SER A 691 -10.82 25.32 -26.80
C SER A 691 -10.41 23.93 -27.27
N TYR A 692 -10.92 23.50 -28.44
CA TYR A 692 -10.57 22.18 -28.98
C TYR A 692 -10.54 22.10 -30.51
N SER A 693 -9.77 21.14 -31.01
CA SER A 693 -9.66 20.80 -32.43
C SER A 693 -9.79 19.28 -32.65
N GLY A 694 -9.68 18.82 -33.89
CA GLY A 694 -9.87 17.40 -34.25
C GLY A 694 -11.27 16.86 -33.95
N LYS A 695 -11.39 15.54 -33.83
CA LYS A 695 -12.57 14.79 -33.34
C LYS A 695 -12.12 13.39 -32.90
N PHE A 696 -12.80 12.79 -31.92
CA PHE A 696 -12.61 11.36 -31.64
C PHE A 696 -12.96 10.52 -32.88
N SER A 697 -12.16 9.50 -33.19
CA SER A 697 -12.38 8.60 -34.33
C SER A 697 -13.41 7.51 -34.04
N ALA A 698 -13.50 7.07 -32.78
CA ALA A 698 -14.52 6.16 -32.28
C ALA A 698 -15.04 6.59 -30.90
N VAL A 699 -16.28 6.23 -30.60
CA VAL A 699 -16.93 6.44 -29.30
C VAL A 699 -17.53 5.11 -28.88
N ASN A 700 -17.01 4.56 -27.80
CA ASN A 700 -17.28 3.20 -27.35
C ASN A 700 -17.92 3.20 -25.96
N SER A 701 -18.52 2.08 -25.58
CA SER A 701 -18.94 1.82 -24.20
C SER A 701 -18.42 0.47 -23.73
N VAL A 702 -17.98 0.40 -22.48
CA VAL A 702 -17.53 -0.84 -21.83
C VAL A 702 -18.49 -1.13 -20.69
N LEU A 703 -19.52 -1.90 -21.00
CA LEU A 703 -20.56 -2.36 -20.08
C LEU A 703 -20.66 -3.88 -20.20
N ARG A 704 -20.58 -4.58 -19.06
CA ARG A 704 -20.92 -6.01 -18.96
C ARG A 704 -22.29 -6.11 -18.30
N SER A 705 -23.30 -6.45 -19.09
CA SER A 705 -24.68 -6.58 -18.63
C SER A 705 -25.49 -7.51 -19.54
N PRO A 706 -26.38 -8.36 -18.99
CA PRO A 706 -27.38 -9.11 -19.75
C PRO A 706 -28.68 -8.34 -20.00
N THR A 707 -28.85 -7.13 -19.46
CA THR A 707 -30.13 -6.37 -19.47
C THR A 707 -29.99 -4.91 -19.90
N LEU A 708 -28.83 -4.30 -19.71
CA LEU A 708 -28.56 -2.89 -19.96
C LEU A 708 -27.67 -2.69 -21.19
N THR A 709 -27.93 -1.62 -21.93
CA THR A 709 -27.06 -1.13 -23.01
C THR A 709 -26.92 0.40 -22.89
N LEU A 710 -25.68 0.89 -22.87
CA LEU A 710 -25.43 2.33 -22.91
C LEU A 710 -25.55 2.86 -24.34
N GLN A 711 -26.57 3.66 -24.61
CA GLN A 711 -26.74 4.39 -25.85
C GLN A 711 -25.99 5.73 -25.79
N THR A 712 -25.26 6.06 -26.85
CA THR A 712 -24.50 7.33 -26.97
C THR A 712 -25.00 8.12 -28.18
N THR A 713 -25.90 9.08 -27.96
CA THR A 713 -26.55 9.87 -29.02
C THR A 713 -25.77 11.16 -29.28
N PRO A 714 -25.21 11.39 -30.48
CA PRO A 714 -24.47 12.63 -30.78
C PRO A 714 -25.36 13.88 -30.69
N GLN A 715 -24.89 14.89 -29.96
CA GLN A 715 -25.52 16.20 -29.81
C GLN A 715 -24.74 17.30 -30.55
N GLY A 716 -23.53 17.01 -31.02
CA GLY A 716 -22.72 17.93 -31.80
C GLY A 716 -21.33 17.37 -32.09
N LYS A 717 -20.39 18.25 -32.46
CA LYS A 717 -18.98 17.89 -32.57
C LYS A 717 -18.43 17.63 -31.15
N ASN A 718 -17.87 16.45 -30.92
CA ASN A 718 -17.33 16.01 -29.63
C ASN A 718 -18.31 16.12 -28.44
N SER A 719 -19.62 15.99 -28.70
CA SER A 719 -20.66 16.05 -27.66
C SER A 719 -21.72 14.98 -27.86
N TRP A 720 -22.05 14.25 -26.79
CA TRP A 720 -23.00 13.15 -26.77
C TRP A 720 -23.88 13.19 -25.52
N GLN A 721 -25.13 12.78 -25.70
CA GLN A 721 -26.01 12.41 -24.60
C GLN A 721 -25.89 10.89 -24.37
N LEU A 722 -25.54 10.52 -23.15
CA LEU A 722 -25.54 9.15 -22.67
C LEU A 722 -26.93 8.82 -22.15
N SER A 723 -27.48 7.66 -22.52
CA SER A 723 -28.75 7.14 -22.02
C SER A 723 -28.58 5.66 -21.69
N MET A 724 -29.01 5.23 -20.50
CA MET A 724 -28.96 3.81 -20.14
C MET A 724 -30.28 3.14 -20.51
N LEU A 725 -30.27 2.36 -21.58
CA LEU A 725 -31.44 1.58 -22.01
C LEU A 725 -31.45 0.23 -21.32
N ARG A 726 -32.64 -0.24 -20.93
CA ARG A 726 -32.88 -1.61 -20.46
C ARG A 726 -33.71 -2.35 -21.50
N VAL A 727 -33.29 -3.56 -21.87
CA VAL A 727 -33.90 -4.37 -22.95
C VAL A 727 -35.33 -4.76 -22.58
N SER A 728 -36.24 -4.83 -23.56
CA SER A 728 -37.60 -5.32 -23.33
C SER A 728 -37.60 -6.79 -22.90
N ASN A 729 -38.37 -7.13 -21.86
CA ASN A 729 -38.35 -8.45 -21.21
C ASN A 729 -36.99 -8.84 -20.60
N ALA A 730 -36.21 -7.83 -20.17
CA ALA A 730 -34.87 -7.93 -19.59
C ALA A 730 -34.68 -9.15 -18.68
N TYR A 731 -35.63 -9.43 -17.80
CA TYR A 731 -35.53 -10.50 -16.82
C TYR A 731 -36.26 -11.77 -17.30
N SER A 732 -37.51 -11.69 -17.78
CA SER A 732 -38.29 -12.88 -18.13
C SER A 732 -37.75 -13.69 -19.32
N GLN A 733 -36.93 -13.10 -20.18
CA GLN A 733 -36.24 -13.82 -21.26
C GLN A 733 -35.31 -14.93 -20.76
N TYR A 734 -34.76 -14.80 -19.54
CA TYR A 734 -33.81 -15.76 -18.94
C TYR A 734 -34.50 -16.87 -18.10
N ALA A 735 -35.83 -16.97 -18.15
CA ALA A 735 -36.59 -17.94 -17.36
C ALA A 735 -36.65 -19.35 -17.99
N GLN A 736 -36.16 -20.35 -17.24
CA GLN A 736 -36.13 -21.77 -17.65
C GLN A 736 -37.48 -22.48 -17.55
N ASP A 737 -38.37 -22.03 -16.68
CA ASP A 737 -39.68 -22.62 -16.39
C ASP A 737 -40.79 -21.54 -16.27
N ALA A 738 -42.06 -21.95 -16.17
CA ALA A 738 -43.19 -21.02 -16.14
C ALA A 738 -43.20 -20.17 -14.86
N ASN A 739 -42.80 -20.74 -13.73
CA ASN A 739 -42.76 -20.06 -12.43
C ASN A 739 -41.71 -18.94 -12.43
N ALA A 740 -40.49 -19.24 -12.87
CA ALA A 740 -39.44 -18.25 -13.09
C ALA A 740 -39.87 -17.17 -14.10
N ARG A 741 -40.67 -17.53 -15.12
CA ARG A 741 -41.14 -16.58 -16.14
C ARG A 741 -42.19 -15.61 -15.59
N GLN A 742 -43.09 -16.06 -14.72
CA GLN A 742 -44.04 -15.18 -14.02
C GLN A 742 -43.30 -14.17 -13.12
N VAL A 743 -42.28 -14.61 -12.37
CA VAL A 743 -41.43 -13.71 -11.56
C VAL A 743 -40.68 -12.71 -12.44
N GLY A 744 -40.08 -13.17 -13.55
CA GLY A 744 -39.39 -12.28 -14.49
C GLY A 744 -40.32 -11.23 -15.07
N GLN A 745 -41.55 -11.60 -15.45
CA GLN A 745 -42.57 -10.69 -15.97
C GLN A 745 -43.09 -9.70 -14.91
N ALA A 746 -42.96 -10.02 -13.62
CA ALA A 746 -43.20 -9.07 -12.54
C ALA A 746 -42.06 -8.05 -12.42
N LEU A 747 -40.80 -8.50 -12.47
CA LEU A 747 -39.63 -7.62 -12.49
C LEU A 747 -39.62 -6.68 -13.71
N ASP A 748 -39.94 -7.21 -14.90
CA ASP A 748 -40.03 -6.43 -16.15
C ASP A 748 -41.08 -5.30 -16.08
N LYS A 749 -42.10 -5.41 -15.23
CA LYS A 749 -43.09 -4.36 -14.95
C LYS A 749 -42.64 -3.42 -13.83
N ILE A 750 -42.15 -3.97 -12.73
CA ILE A 750 -41.79 -3.22 -11.52
C ILE A 750 -40.59 -2.29 -11.74
N VAL A 751 -39.68 -2.62 -12.67
CA VAL A 751 -38.45 -1.86 -12.94
C VAL A 751 -38.68 -0.37 -13.25
N ALA A 752 -39.86 0.01 -13.78
CA ALA A 752 -40.21 1.41 -14.03
C ALA A 752 -40.49 2.22 -12.75
N ASP A 753 -41.07 1.60 -11.72
CA ASP A 753 -41.47 2.21 -10.44
C ASP A 753 -40.52 1.83 -9.28
N ALA A 754 -39.33 1.29 -9.60
CA ALA A 754 -38.42 0.66 -8.65
C ALA A 754 -37.80 1.66 -7.64
N LYS A 755 -38.13 1.51 -6.36
CA LYS A 755 -37.65 2.31 -5.24
C LYS A 755 -36.40 1.67 -4.61
N SER A 756 -35.78 2.39 -3.67
CA SER A 756 -34.52 2.03 -3.00
C SER A 756 -34.52 0.68 -2.26
N ASP A 757 -35.69 0.06 -2.04
CA ASP A 757 -35.81 -1.29 -1.46
C ASP A 757 -35.39 -2.39 -2.44
N ILE A 758 -35.84 -2.30 -3.70
CA ILE A 758 -35.59 -3.31 -4.76
C ILE A 758 -34.43 -2.93 -5.69
N GLN A 759 -34.03 -1.66 -5.77
CA GLN A 759 -32.87 -1.20 -6.54
C GLN A 759 -31.58 -2.03 -6.32
N PRO A 760 -31.23 -2.51 -5.10
CA PRO A 760 -30.07 -3.38 -4.91
C PRO A 760 -30.19 -4.76 -5.57
N LEU A 761 -31.42 -5.29 -5.75
CA LEU A 761 -31.65 -6.51 -6.52
C LEU A 761 -31.43 -6.23 -8.01
N TYR A 762 -32.08 -5.19 -8.55
CA TYR A 762 -31.93 -4.82 -9.96
C TYR A 762 -30.48 -4.55 -10.35
N ARG A 763 -29.75 -3.73 -9.59
CA ARG A 763 -28.31 -3.50 -9.80
C ARG A 763 -27.52 -4.80 -9.88
N THR A 764 -27.86 -5.79 -9.05
CA THR A 764 -27.15 -7.07 -9.01
C THR A 764 -27.47 -7.92 -10.25
N LEU A 765 -28.73 -7.96 -10.69
CA LEU A 765 -29.13 -8.65 -11.92
C LEU A 765 -28.56 -7.95 -13.16
N ASP A 766 -28.65 -6.61 -13.20
CA ASP A 766 -28.22 -5.75 -14.30
C ASP A 766 -26.70 -5.81 -14.55
N PHE A 767 -25.88 -5.94 -13.51
CA PHE A 767 -24.41 -6.06 -13.63
C PHE A 767 -23.89 -7.49 -13.44
N SER A 768 -24.75 -8.49 -13.66
CA SER A 768 -24.36 -9.91 -13.59
C SER A 768 -23.78 -10.45 -14.91
N ALA A 769 -23.61 -11.77 -15.03
CA ALA A 769 -23.04 -12.39 -16.22
C ALA A 769 -23.85 -12.05 -17.49
N ALA A 770 -23.16 -11.67 -18.57
CA ALA A 770 -23.77 -11.15 -19.80
C ALA A 770 -24.52 -12.21 -20.64
N ASP A 771 -24.47 -13.48 -20.24
CA ASP A 771 -25.30 -14.57 -20.77
C ASP A 771 -26.66 -14.69 -20.04
N GLY A 772 -26.86 -13.93 -18.96
CA GLY A 772 -28.04 -13.96 -18.10
C GLY A 772 -28.12 -15.19 -17.17
N GLY A 773 -27.09 -16.02 -17.08
CA GLY A 773 -27.11 -17.26 -16.28
C GLY A 773 -27.42 -17.01 -14.79
N SER A 774 -26.86 -15.96 -14.23
CA SER A 774 -27.12 -15.47 -12.86
C SER A 774 -28.55 -14.96 -12.65
N ILE A 775 -29.18 -14.34 -13.67
CA ILE A 775 -30.62 -14.00 -13.63
C ILE A 775 -31.46 -15.28 -13.67
N SER A 776 -31.09 -16.22 -14.55
CA SER A 776 -31.72 -17.53 -14.69
C SER A 776 -31.74 -18.33 -13.38
N HIS A 777 -30.67 -18.22 -12.58
CA HIS A 777 -30.58 -18.84 -11.25
C HIS A 777 -31.35 -18.08 -10.15
N ALA A 778 -31.54 -16.77 -10.29
CA ALA A 778 -32.23 -15.92 -9.31
C ALA A 778 -33.76 -15.95 -9.41
N LEU A 779 -34.31 -16.04 -10.63
CA LEU A 779 -35.76 -15.99 -10.85
C LEU A 779 -36.55 -17.08 -10.09
N PRO A 780 -36.10 -18.35 -10.00
CA PRO A 780 -36.78 -19.35 -9.18
C PRO A 780 -36.73 -19.02 -7.68
N GLN A 781 -35.56 -18.58 -7.17
CA GLN A 781 -35.39 -18.19 -5.75
C GLN A 781 -36.34 -17.06 -5.33
N LEU A 782 -36.66 -16.16 -6.26
CA LEU A 782 -37.59 -15.04 -6.08
C LEU A 782 -39.08 -15.47 -6.18
N SER A 783 -39.38 -16.72 -6.53
CA SER A 783 -40.75 -17.24 -6.65
C SER A 783 -41.36 -17.67 -5.31
N ALA A 784 -42.68 -17.85 -5.29
CA ALA A 784 -43.41 -18.45 -4.18
C ALA A 784 -43.41 -20.00 -4.19
N GLY A 785 -42.77 -20.64 -5.16
CA GLY A 785 -42.92 -22.08 -5.42
C GLY A 785 -42.56 -22.98 -4.23
N ALA A 786 -41.59 -22.55 -3.42
CA ALA A 786 -41.16 -23.26 -2.21
C ALA A 786 -42.28 -23.48 -1.18
N TYR A 787 -43.31 -22.62 -1.12
CA TYR A 787 -44.45 -22.78 -0.20
C TYR A 787 -45.35 -23.98 -0.55
N SER A 788 -45.32 -24.45 -1.81
CA SER A 788 -46.09 -25.64 -2.22
C SER A 788 -45.59 -26.93 -1.56
N ALA A 789 -44.30 -27.00 -1.20
CA ALA A 789 -43.73 -28.14 -0.50
C ALA A 789 -44.30 -28.31 0.92
N MET A 790 -44.74 -27.21 1.56
CA MET A 790 -45.44 -27.26 2.85
C MET A 790 -46.81 -27.93 2.69
N PHE A 791 -47.61 -27.54 1.68
CA PHE A 791 -48.89 -28.20 1.37
C PHE A 791 -48.71 -29.69 1.04
N ALA A 792 -47.69 -30.06 0.26
CA ALA A 792 -47.40 -31.46 -0.04
C ALA A 792 -46.98 -32.27 1.19
N SER A 793 -46.22 -31.65 2.10
CA SER A 793 -45.86 -32.23 3.39
C SER A 793 -47.11 -32.45 4.27
N SER A 794 -47.95 -31.43 4.47
CA SER A 794 -49.18 -31.54 5.26
C SER A 794 -50.13 -32.59 4.69
N LEU A 795 -50.33 -32.62 3.36
CA LEU A 795 -51.16 -33.63 2.69
C LEU A 795 -50.71 -35.06 3.01
N GLN A 796 -49.42 -35.35 2.88
CA GLN A 796 -48.89 -36.70 3.11
C GLN A 796 -48.98 -37.13 4.58
N ARG A 797 -48.84 -36.19 5.53
CA ARG A 797 -49.10 -36.43 6.96
C ARG A 797 -50.57 -36.74 7.23
N GLU A 798 -51.49 -35.94 6.67
CA GLU A 798 -52.92 -36.19 6.82
C GLU A 798 -53.32 -37.55 6.24
N GLN A 799 -52.77 -37.91 5.08
CA GLN A 799 -52.96 -39.20 4.43
C GLN A 799 -52.32 -40.36 5.22
N GLN A 800 -51.14 -40.20 5.80
CA GLN A 800 -50.49 -41.20 6.67
C GLN A 800 -51.35 -41.50 7.91
N ILE A 801 -51.81 -40.46 8.62
CA ILE A 801 -52.70 -40.61 9.79
C ILE A 801 -54.04 -41.26 9.37
N ALA A 802 -54.56 -40.92 8.18
CA ALA A 802 -55.75 -41.58 7.62
C ALA A 802 -55.54 -43.08 7.44
N ARG A 803 -54.37 -43.51 6.93
CA ARG A 803 -54.00 -44.94 6.72
C ARG A 803 -53.62 -45.69 8.00
N ILE A 804 -53.35 -44.99 9.10
CA ILE A 804 -53.12 -45.57 10.43
C ILE A 804 -54.46 -45.92 11.11
N ILE A 805 -55.43 -45.00 11.10
CA ILE A 805 -56.73 -45.15 11.79
C ILE A 805 -57.80 -45.81 10.90
N GLY A 806 -57.81 -45.48 9.61
CA GLY A 806 -58.70 -46.01 8.58
C GLY A 806 -57.99 -47.03 7.69
N GLY A 807 -58.63 -48.18 7.50
CA GLY A 807 -58.11 -49.25 6.64
C GLY A 807 -58.76 -50.59 6.95
N PRO A 808 -58.50 -51.64 6.14
CA PRO A 808 -58.96 -52.99 6.42
C PRO A 808 -58.39 -53.51 7.74
N HIS A 809 -57.11 -53.24 7.99
CA HIS A 809 -56.41 -53.53 9.23
C HIS A 809 -55.72 -52.22 9.71
N PRO A 810 -56.29 -51.51 10.71
CA PRO A 810 -55.55 -50.49 11.43
C PRO A 810 -54.43 -51.16 12.25
N ALA A 811 -53.44 -50.41 12.71
CA ALA A 811 -52.32 -50.93 13.52
C ALA A 811 -52.73 -51.40 14.95
N VAL A 812 -54.04 -51.52 15.20
CA VAL A 812 -54.72 -51.62 16.50
C VAL A 812 -55.92 -52.55 16.31
N MET A 813 -55.70 -53.87 16.19
CA MET A 813 -56.69 -54.98 16.05
C MET A 813 -55.88 -56.31 16.09
N SER A 814 -56.31 -57.44 16.67
CA SER A 814 -57.63 -57.79 17.24
C SER A 814 -57.61 -59.09 18.08
N LYS A 815 -58.53 -59.15 19.05
CA LYS A 815 -59.39 -60.30 19.39
C LYS A 815 -60.46 -59.74 20.31
N GLN A 816 -61.72 -59.92 19.94
CA GLN A 816 -62.96 -59.77 20.71
C GLN A 816 -62.78 -59.19 22.12
N LEU A 817 -63.24 -57.96 22.32
CA LEU A 817 -63.29 -57.30 23.62
C LEU A 817 -64.28 -58.01 24.54
N ALA A 818 -64.15 -57.83 25.86
CA ALA A 818 -65.24 -58.16 26.76
C ALA A 818 -66.39 -57.14 26.59
N GLU A 819 -67.61 -57.54 26.97
CA GLU A 819 -68.80 -56.71 26.73
C GLU A 819 -68.69 -55.36 27.44
N GLY A 820 -68.77 -54.28 26.68
CA GLY A 820 -68.93 -52.92 27.20
C GLY A 820 -67.67 -52.07 27.34
N GLU A 821 -66.47 -52.65 27.23
CA GLU A 821 -65.19 -51.99 27.56
C GLU A 821 -64.69 -50.96 26.52
N TRP A 822 -63.84 -50.04 26.99
CA TRP A 822 -63.13 -49.07 26.17
C TRP A 822 -61.66 -49.47 26.02
N ARG A 823 -61.16 -49.46 24.78
CA ARG A 823 -59.75 -49.70 24.44
C ARG A 823 -59.06 -48.38 24.11
N SER A 824 -58.06 -48.00 24.89
CA SER A 824 -57.14 -46.91 24.53
C SER A 824 -56.02 -47.39 23.61
N PHE A 825 -55.47 -46.48 22.80
CA PHE A 825 -54.27 -46.73 21.98
C PHE A 825 -53.37 -45.50 21.87
N ALA A 826 -52.09 -45.75 21.62
CA ALA A 826 -51.10 -44.76 21.22
C ALA A 826 -50.20 -45.36 20.14
N ILE A 827 -50.02 -44.65 19.02
CA ILE A 827 -49.34 -45.10 17.81
C ILE A 827 -48.34 -44.01 17.39
N PRO A 828 -47.07 -44.08 17.82
CA PRO A 828 -46.01 -43.28 17.22
C PRO A 828 -45.82 -43.63 15.73
N PHE A 829 -45.65 -42.61 14.91
CA PHE A 829 -45.41 -42.73 13.47
C PHE A 829 -44.29 -41.80 12.99
N GLY A 830 -43.73 -42.13 11.82
CA GLY A 830 -42.74 -41.31 11.13
C GLY A 830 -42.72 -41.62 9.63
N GLY A 831 -42.15 -40.72 8.83
CA GLY A 831 -42.04 -40.92 7.38
C GLY A 831 -41.13 -39.92 6.71
N GLY A 832 -40.68 -40.26 5.51
CA GLY A 832 -39.89 -39.42 4.62
C GLY A 832 -40.47 -39.41 3.21
N PHE A 833 -40.41 -38.25 2.56
CA PHE A 833 -40.97 -37.99 1.24
C PHE A 833 -39.96 -37.15 0.45
N TRP A 834 -39.57 -37.61 -0.74
CA TRP A 834 -38.52 -36.99 -1.54
C TRP A 834 -39.03 -36.73 -2.96
N GLN A 835 -39.20 -35.46 -3.34
CA GLN A 835 -39.58 -35.01 -4.68
C GLN A 835 -38.35 -34.42 -5.38
N GLN A 836 -38.09 -34.86 -6.61
CA GLN A 836 -37.11 -34.23 -7.52
C GLN A 836 -37.82 -33.21 -8.42
N ARG A 837 -37.09 -32.17 -8.85
CA ARG A 837 -37.65 -31.15 -9.76
C ARG A 837 -38.05 -31.81 -11.09
N GLN A 838 -39.27 -31.58 -11.55
CA GLN A 838 -39.75 -32.00 -12.87
C GLN A 838 -40.68 -30.93 -13.46
N GLY A 839 -40.28 -30.37 -14.61
CA GLY A 839 -40.95 -29.20 -15.18
C GLY A 839 -41.01 -28.05 -14.17
N ASP A 840 -42.19 -27.46 -14.02
CA ASP A 840 -42.45 -26.37 -13.07
C ASP A 840 -42.51 -26.83 -11.60
N SER A 841 -42.50 -28.13 -11.31
CA SER A 841 -42.65 -28.66 -9.93
C SER A 841 -41.34 -28.61 -9.14
N VAL A 842 -41.36 -27.86 -8.03
CA VAL A 842 -40.26 -27.70 -7.08
C VAL A 842 -39.86 -29.03 -6.43
N GLY A 843 -38.54 -29.25 -6.33
CA GLY A 843 -37.96 -30.39 -5.60
C GLY A 843 -37.80 -30.10 -4.11
N TYR A 844 -38.14 -31.07 -3.27
CA TYR A 844 -38.02 -30.97 -1.82
C TYR A 844 -37.73 -32.33 -1.18
N ASP A 845 -37.25 -32.31 0.05
CA ASP A 845 -37.15 -33.44 0.96
C ASP A 845 -37.94 -33.09 2.23
N ALA A 846 -38.91 -33.92 2.60
CA ALA A 846 -39.81 -33.70 3.73
C ALA A 846 -39.84 -34.91 4.65
N SER A 847 -40.12 -34.68 5.93
CA SER A 847 -40.34 -35.73 6.93
C SER A 847 -41.53 -35.42 7.82
N SER A 848 -42.32 -36.45 8.13
CA SER A 848 -43.39 -36.44 9.13
C SER A 848 -42.97 -37.24 10.35
N TYR A 849 -43.46 -36.84 11.52
CA TYR A 849 -43.45 -37.65 12.74
C TYR A 849 -44.62 -37.25 13.64
N GLY A 850 -44.98 -38.10 14.58
CA GLY A 850 -46.03 -37.78 15.55
C GLY A 850 -46.51 -38.98 16.33
N MET A 851 -47.63 -38.79 17.02
CA MET A 851 -48.37 -39.84 17.71
C MET A 851 -49.86 -39.65 17.46
N VAL A 852 -50.52 -40.71 17.00
CA VAL A 852 -51.98 -40.80 16.99
C VAL A 852 -52.42 -41.56 18.25
N PHE A 853 -53.36 -41.01 19.00
CA PHE A 853 -53.86 -41.59 20.24
C PHE A 853 -55.39 -41.50 20.28
N GLY A 854 -56.05 -42.34 21.08
CA GLY A 854 -57.51 -42.32 21.14
C GLY A 854 -58.10 -43.44 21.98
N ALA A 855 -59.42 -43.56 21.90
CA ALA A 855 -60.17 -44.64 22.51
C ALA A 855 -61.28 -45.14 21.58
N GLU A 856 -61.50 -46.45 21.57
CA GLU A 856 -62.53 -47.13 20.79
C GLU A 856 -63.29 -48.16 21.62
N LYS A 857 -64.55 -48.41 21.26
CA LYS A 857 -65.44 -49.39 21.90
C LYS A 857 -66.22 -50.19 20.86
N GLN A 858 -66.40 -51.48 21.13
CA GLN A 858 -67.24 -52.41 20.37
C GLN A 858 -68.73 -52.23 20.75
N ASN A 859 -69.64 -52.37 19.80
CA ASN A 859 -71.06 -52.05 20.03
C ASN A 859 -71.81 -53.19 20.75
N ASP A 860 -72.32 -52.88 21.95
CA ASP A 860 -73.03 -53.78 22.89
C ASP A 860 -74.29 -54.48 22.33
N ARG A 861 -74.78 -54.10 21.13
CA ARG A 861 -75.93 -54.76 20.46
C ARG A 861 -75.54 -55.46 19.15
N ASN A 862 -74.37 -55.16 18.60
CA ASN A 862 -73.90 -55.69 17.33
C ASN A 862 -72.37 -55.62 17.28
N HIS A 863 -71.71 -56.63 17.84
CA HIS A 863 -70.25 -56.73 17.99
C HIS A 863 -69.44 -56.58 16.69
N ASN A 864 -70.10 -56.57 15.52
CA ASN A 864 -69.44 -56.25 14.25
C ASN A 864 -69.08 -54.77 14.12
N TRP A 865 -69.71 -53.86 14.88
CA TRP A 865 -69.42 -52.43 14.87
C TRP A 865 -68.43 -52.04 15.98
N ILE A 866 -67.48 -51.18 15.62
CA ILE A 866 -66.55 -50.50 16.53
C ILE A 866 -66.63 -49.00 16.22
N TYR A 867 -66.70 -48.16 17.26
CA TYR A 867 -66.70 -46.70 17.15
C TYR A 867 -65.67 -46.11 18.12
N GLY A 868 -65.06 -44.99 17.76
CA GLY A 868 -64.08 -44.34 18.61
C GLY A 868 -63.79 -42.89 18.24
N PHE A 869 -62.99 -42.25 19.07
CA PHE A 869 -62.42 -40.93 18.85
C PHE A 869 -60.89 -41.01 18.91
N HIS A 870 -60.23 -40.10 18.21
CA HIS A 870 -58.78 -40.01 18.16
C HIS A 870 -58.32 -38.55 18.11
N GLY A 871 -57.14 -38.30 18.63
CA GLY A 871 -56.36 -37.10 18.37
C GLY A 871 -55.02 -37.47 17.75
N ALA A 872 -54.41 -36.52 17.04
CA ALA A 872 -53.03 -36.62 16.60
C ALA A 872 -52.27 -35.38 17.06
N VAL A 873 -51.06 -35.58 17.60
CA VAL A 873 -50.04 -34.54 17.73
C VAL A 873 -48.94 -34.90 16.76
N SER A 874 -48.63 -34.00 15.84
CA SER A 874 -47.72 -34.29 14.74
C SER A 874 -46.81 -33.10 14.42
N GLY A 875 -45.64 -33.41 13.87
CA GLY A 875 -44.60 -32.46 13.50
C GLY A 875 -44.00 -32.81 12.15
N GLN A 876 -43.53 -31.79 11.43
CA GLN A 876 -42.93 -31.94 10.12
C GLN A 876 -41.73 -31.02 9.93
N SER A 877 -40.84 -31.42 9.03
CA SER A 877 -39.80 -30.54 8.50
C SER A 877 -39.64 -30.76 6.99
N VAL A 878 -39.48 -29.65 6.26
CA VAL A 878 -39.35 -29.59 4.81
C VAL A 878 -38.08 -28.83 4.46
N THR A 879 -37.28 -29.38 3.56
CA THR A 879 -36.13 -28.71 2.94
C THR A 879 -36.35 -28.67 1.44
N VAL A 880 -36.50 -27.46 0.89
CA VAL A 880 -36.66 -27.22 -0.54
C VAL A 880 -35.28 -27.12 -1.19
N LYS A 881 -35.12 -27.82 -2.32
CA LYS A 881 -33.84 -27.97 -3.03
C LYS A 881 -33.47 -26.70 -3.79
N SER A 882 -32.22 -26.67 -4.27
CA SER A 882 -31.80 -25.71 -5.29
C SER A 882 -32.66 -25.86 -6.56
N PRO A 883 -33.06 -24.76 -7.23
CA PRO A 883 -32.69 -23.38 -6.93
C PRO A 883 -33.42 -22.73 -5.73
N GLU A 884 -34.69 -23.04 -5.44
CA GLU A 884 -35.54 -22.23 -4.56
C GLU A 884 -35.13 -22.15 -3.07
N THR A 885 -34.34 -23.10 -2.57
CA THR A 885 -33.56 -23.03 -1.31
C THR A 885 -34.30 -22.44 -0.09
N ALA A 886 -35.15 -23.27 0.53
CA ALA A 886 -35.94 -22.90 1.71
C ALA A 886 -36.02 -24.04 2.74
N THR A 887 -36.30 -23.71 3.99
CA THR A 887 -36.54 -24.68 5.08
C THR A 887 -37.77 -24.29 5.88
N GLY A 888 -38.71 -25.21 6.08
CA GLY A 888 -39.91 -24.96 6.87
C GLY A 888 -40.23 -26.09 7.84
N LYS A 889 -41.06 -25.78 8.83
CA LYS A 889 -41.61 -26.76 9.79
C LYS A 889 -43.07 -26.47 10.09
N THR A 890 -43.77 -27.51 10.47
CA THR A 890 -45.18 -27.47 10.87
C THR A 890 -45.36 -28.32 12.13
N THR A 891 -46.20 -27.86 13.04
CA THR A 891 -46.71 -28.63 14.19
C THR A 891 -48.23 -28.57 14.17
N ALA A 892 -48.88 -29.74 14.10
CA ALA A 892 -50.32 -29.85 13.93
C ALA A 892 -50.97 -30.65 15.07
N PHE A 893 -52.20 -30.25 15.39
CA PHE A 893 -53.08 -30.95 16.32
C PHE A 893 -54.43 -31.21 15.65
N ASP A 894 -54.75 -32.49 15.49
CA ASP A 894 -55.98 -32.98 14.86
C ASP A 894 -56.88 -33.68 15.88
N LEU A 895 -58.19 -33.54 15.70
CA LEU A 895 -59.22 -34.27 16.44
C LEU A 895 -60.22 -34.90 15.45
N GLY A 896 -60.56 -36.17 15.69
CA GLY A 896 -61.44 -36.91 14.79
C GLY A 896 -62.19 -38.07 15.44
N VAL A 897 -63.12 -38.62 14.66
CA VAL A 897 -63.95 -39.78 15.02
C VAL A 897 -63.80 -40.87 13.96
N HIS A 898 -63.88 -42.13 14.38
CA HIS A 898 -63.78 -43.28 13.48
C HIS A 898 -64.84 -44.34 13.77
N ALA A 899 -65.23 -45.06 12.71
CA ALA A 899 -66.22 -46.13 12.73
C ALA A 899 -65.73 -47.29 11.86
N ARG A 900 -65.92 -48.53 12.32
CA ARG A 900 -65.57 -49.74 11.54
C ARG A 900 -66.67 -50.79 11.70
N TYR A 901 -66.96 -51.52 10.62
CA TYR A 901 -67.86 -52.67 10.58
C TYR A 901 -67.12 -53.90 10.07
N GLY A 902 -67.30 -55.06 10.71
CA GLY A 902 -66.75 -56.34 10.28
C GLY A 902 -65.22 -56.47 10.42
N ALA A 903 -64.54 -55.50 11.04
CA ALA A 903 -63.08 -55.40 11.05
C ALA A 903 -62.35 -56.63 11.63
N GLU A 904 -62.94 -57.33 12.60
CA GLU A 904 -62.36 -58.54 13.22
C GLU A 904 -62.67 -59.86 12.45
N ARG A 905 -63.48 -59.83 11.39
CA ARG A 905 -63.91 -61.06 10.69
C ARG A 905 -62.83 -61.60 9.74
N SER A 906 -62.62 -62.91 9.73
CA SER A 906 -61.86 -63.60 8.68
C SER A 906 -62.59 -63.67 7.33
N GLU A 907 -63.92 -63.56 7.32
CA GLU A 907 -64.76 -63.65 6.12
C GLU A 907 -65.90 -62.61 6.10
N GLY A 908 -66.27 -62.16 4.90
CA GLY A 908 -67.42 -61.31 4.65
C GLY A 908 -67.10 -59.83 4.45
N MET A 909 -68.16 -59.03 4.34
CA MET A 909 -68.06 -57.58 4.12
C MET A 909 -67.53 -56.86 5.37
N TYR A 910 -66.60 -55.93 5.16
CA TYR A 910 -66.14 -54.97 6.16
C TYR A 910 -66.22 -53.53 5.60
N LEU A 911 -66.39 -52.56 6.49
CA LEU A 911 -66.42 -51.13 6.18
C LEU A 911 -65.57 -50.36 7.20
N PHE A 912 -65.02 -49.22 6.81
CA PHE A 912 -64.32 -48.30 7.71
C PHE A 912 -64.57 -46.84 7.29
N GLY A 913 -64.57 -45.94 8.27
CA GLY A 913 -64.66 -44.51 8.05
C GLY A 913 -63.95 -43.73 9.15
N THR A 914 -63.38 -42.58 8.81
CA THR A 914 -62.79 -41.62 9.74
C THR A 914 -63.02 -40.20 9.23
N GLY A 915 -63.27 -39.26 10.14
CA GLY A 915 -63.40 -37.83 9.85
C GLY A 915 -62.70 -37.02 10.94
N ARG A 916 -61.85 -36.08 10.54
CA ARG A 916 -61.07 -35.21 11.44
C ARG A 916 -61.06 -33.76 10.96
N LEU A 917 -60.82 -32.86 11.91
CA LEU A 917 -60.41 -31.48 11.69
C LEU A 917 -59.18 -31.18 12.54
N GLY A 918 -58.31 -30.28 12.09
CA GLY A 918 -57.11 -29.90 12.83
C GLY A 918 -56.66 -28.47 12.57
N ILE A 919 -55.67 -28.07 13.34
CA ILE A 919 -55.01 -26.76 13.27
C ILE A 919 -53.50 -26.99 13.18
N GLU A 920 -52.83 -26.29 12.26
CA GLU A 920 -51.40 -26.46 12.02
C GLU A 920 -50.65 -25.12 12.12
N ASP A 921 -49.79 -24.97 13.12
CA ASP A 921 -48.90 -23.82 13.22
C ASP A 921 -47.60 -24.10 12.47
N SER A 922 -47.18 -23.17 11.63
CA SER A 922 -46.13 -23.39 10.63
C SER A 922 -45.24 -22.18 10.45
N TRP A 923 -43.99 -22.44 10.11
CA TRP A 923 -43.04 -21.41 9.70
C TRP A 923 -42.14 -21.87 8.56
N MET A 924 -41.57 -20.90 7.85
CA MET A 924 -40.68 -21.13 6.72
C MET A 924 -39.66 -20.01 6.56
N ASP A 925 -38.40 -20.40 6.44
CA ASP A 925 -37.28 -19.56 6.02
C ASP A 925 -36.98 -19.79 4.53
N ARG A 926 -36.97 -18.73 3.72
CA ARG A 926 -36.61 -18.75 2.29
C ARG A 926 -35.36 -17.90 2.08
N ASN A 927 -34.32 -18.49 1.48
CA ASN A 927 -33.01 -17.85 1.34
C ASN A 927 -32.70 -17.57 -0.13
N ILE A 928 -32.23 -16.36 -0.42
CA ILE A 928 -31.89 -15.90 -1.76
C ILE A 928 -30.42 -15.51 -1.78
N HIS A 929 -29.67 -16.11 -2.71
CA HIS A 929 -28.29 -15.75 -3.00
C HIS A 929 -28.05 -15.71 -4.51
N VAL A 930 -27.71 -14.53 -5.01
CA VAL A 930 -27.24 -14.30 -6.39
C VAL A 930 -26.16 -13.23 -6.36
N GLU A 931 -24.96 -13.55 -6.83
CA GLU A 931 -23.80 -12.66 -6.87
C GLU A 931 -23.59 -11.89 -5.54
N THR A 932 -23.78 -10.57 -5.54
CA THR A 932 -23.62 -9.71 -4.35
C THR A 932 -24.93 -9.48 -3.57
N TYR A 933 -26.05 -10.08 -3.99
CA TYR A 933 -27.34 -9.98 -3.31
C TYR A 933 -27.63 -11.23 -2.48
N GLY A 934 -27.48 -11.09 -1.16
CA GLY A 934 -28.12 -11.96 -0.17
C GLY A 934 -29.44 -11.39 0.36
N ALA A 935 -30.43 -12.24 0.60
CA ALA A 935 -31.63 -11.94 1.37
C ALA A 935 -32.21 -13.20 2.00
N ASN A 936 -32.50 -13.15 3.31
CA ASN A 936 -33.19 -14.21 4.02
C ASN A 936 -34.58 -13.68 4.42
N HIS A 937 -35.61 -14.51 4.25
CA HIS A 937 -36.99 -14.15 4.55
C HIS A 937 -37.63 -15.20 5.46
N HIS A 938 -38.39 -14.76 6.45
CA HIS A 938 -39.05 -15.62 7.44
C HIS A 938 -40.56 -15.34 7.45
N ALA A 939 -41.36 -16.41 7.39
CA ALA A 939 -42.82 -16.39 7.40
C ALA A 939 -43.37 -17.33 8.49
N THR A 940 -44.45 -16.92 9.14
CA THR A 940 -45.22 -17.70 10.13
C THR A 940 -46.70 -17.65 9.79
N TRP A 941 -47.42 -18.74 9.99
CA TRP A 941 -48.87 -18.82 9.82
C TRP A 941 -49.48 -19.98 10.60
N THR A 942 -50.74 -19.83 10.98
CA THR A 942 -51.56 -20.93 11.50
C THR A 942 -52.62 -21.29 10.44
N GLY A 943 -52.56 -22.52 9.93
CA GLY A 943 -53.48 -23.09 8.94
C GLY A 943 -54.51 -24.03 9.55
N LEU A 944 -55.44 -24.52 8.73
CA LEU A 944 -56.49 -25.46 9.10
C LEU A 944 -56.43 -26.71 8.22
N THR A 945 -56.66 -27.88 8.84
CA THR A 945 -56.73 -29.18 8.15
C THR A 945 -58.10 -29.80 8.30
N GLY A 946 -58.53 -30.56 7.29
CA GLY A 946 -59.72 -31.41 7.36
C GLY A 946 -59.52 -32.66 6.51
N SER A 947 -59.94 -33.82 7.01
CA SER A 947 -59.77 -35.08 6.29
C SER A 947 -60.88 -36.07 6.60
N VAL A 948 -61.50 -36.60 5.55
CA VAL A 948 -62.61 -37.57 5.62
C VAL A 948 -62.28 -38.74 4.71
N THR A 949 -62.16 -39.93 5.29
CA THR A 949 -61.93 -41.19 4.56
C THR A 949 -63.07 -42.15 4.80
N ALA A 950 -63.58 -42.78 3.74
CA ALA A 950 -64.54 -43.87 3.81
C ALA A 950 -64.10 -45.02 2.88
N GLY A 951 -64.33 -46.26 3.30
CA GLY A 951 -63.92 -47.42 2.51
C GLY A 951 -64.47 -48.74 3.05
N GLY A 952 -64.06 -49.83 2.41
CA GLY A 952 -64.51 -51.17 2.75
C GLY A 952 -64.01 -52.22 1.78
N GLY A 953 -64.60 -53.40 1.85
CA GLY A 953 -64.26 -54.54 1.01
C GLY A 953 -64.96 -55.81 1.45
N TYR A 954 -64.50 -56.94 0.91
CA TYR A 954 -64.99 -58.27 1.25
C TYR A 954 -63.81 -59.20 1.45
N ARG A 955 -63.81 -60.01 2.52
CA ARG A 955 -62.79 -61.03 2.79
C ARG A 955 -63.31 -62.41 2.43
N TRP A 956 -62.50 -63.18 1.72
CA TRP A 956 -62.65 -64.62 1.59
C TRP A 956 -61.67 -65.30 2.57
N ALA A 957 -62.16 -66.24 3.37
CA ALA A 957 -61.29 -67.12 4.13
C ALA A 957 -60.68 -68.16 3.18
N LEU A 958 -59.36 -68.10 2.96
CA LEU A 958 -58.63 -69.04 2.11
C LEU A 958 -58.25 -70.31 2.88
N ASN A 959 -58.11 -70.19 4.20
CA ASN A 959 -58.07 -71.25 5.21
C ASN A 959 -58.22 -70.61 6.60
N ASP A 960 -58.24 -71.43 7.66
CA ASP A 960 -58.42 -71.00 9.06
C ASP A 960 -57.50 -69.85 9.50
N ASN A 961 -56.31 -69.74 8.90
CA ASN A 961 -55.25 -68.78 9.26
C ASN A 961 -55.03 -67.69 8.20
N VAL A 962 -55.74 -67.68 7.07
CA VAL A 962 -55.48 -66.75 5.95
C VAL A 962 -56.78 -66.25 5.32
N SER A 963 -56.91 -64.93 5.18
CA SER A 963 -57.99 -64.29 4.43
C SER A 963 -57.44 -63.32 3.38
N ALA A 964 -58.16 -63.13 2.28
CA ALA A 964 -57.82 -62.12 1.27
C ALA A 964 -59.07 -61.61 0.54
N GLY A 965 -58.97 -60.43 -0.08
CA GLY A 965 -60.02 -59.93 -0.97
C GLY A 965 -59.84 -58.47 -1.39
N PRO A 966 -60.80 -57.94 -2.17
CA PRO A 966 -60.75 -56.57 -2.67
C PRO A 966 -60.96 -55.55 -1.55
N VAL A 967 -60.25 -54.42 -1.67
CA VAL A 967 -60.40 -53.22 -0.83
C VAL A 967 -60.62 -52.00 -1.73
N THR A 968 -61.51 -51.10 -1.30
CA THR A 968 -61.73 -49.81 -1.94
C THR A 968 -61.91 -48.71 -0.89
N SER A 969 -61.42 -47.50 -1.16
CA SER A 969 -61.63 -46.33 -0.32
C SER A 969 -61.57 -45.02 -1.10
N LEU A 970 -62.18 -43.99 -0.53
CA LEU A 970 -62.13 -42.60 -0.97
C LEU A 970 -61.68 -41.74 0.22
N ASN A 971 -60.67 -40.90 0.01
CA ASN A 971 -60.11 -39.98 1.00
C ASN A 971 -60.14 -38.56 0.45
N TYR A 972 -61.00 -37.73 1.03
CA TYR A 972 -61.00 -36.28 0.83
C TYR A 972 -60.13 -35.63 1.91
N THR A 973 -59.21 -34.75 1.52
CA THR A 973 -58.39 -33.96 2.45
C THR A 973 -58.29 -32.52 1.93
N THR A 974 -58.55 -31.56 2.82
CA THR A 974 -58.50 -30.12 2.56
C THR A 974 -57.50 -29.45 3.49
N LEU A 975 -56.73 -28.51 2.95
CA LEU A 975 -55.66 -27.78 3.64
C LEU A 975 -55.83 -26.29 3.34
N HIS A 976 -56.09 -25.47 4.36
CA HIS A 976 -56.25 -24.03 4.20
C HIS A 976 -55.10 -23.26 4.88
N ARG A 977 -54.49 -22.34 4.12
CA ARG A 977 -53.51 -21.38 4.62
C ARG A 977 -54.01 -19.95 4.47
N PRO A 978 -53.96 -19.10 5.52
CA PRO A 978 -54.19 -17.67 5.36
C PRO A 978 -53.15 -17.02 4.43
N GLY A 979 -53.41 -15.77 4.03
CA GLY A 979 -52.43 -14.94 3.33
C GLY A 979 -51.29 -14.54 4.27
N VAL A 980 -50.05 -14.55 3.77
CA VAL A 980 -48.85 -14.43 4.59
C VAL A 980 -47.94 -13.33 4.03
N LYS A 981 -47.47 -12.43 4.89
CA LYS A 981 -46.40 -11.48 4.55
C LYS A 981 -45.09 -11.98 5.14
N GLU A 982 -44.06 -12.12 4.31
CA GLU A 982 -42.72 -12.40 4.81
C GLU A 982 -42.16 -11.22 5.64
N SER A 983 -41.30 -11.54 6.60
CA SER A 983 -40.31 -10.64 7.18
C SER A 983 -38.96 -10.89 6.52
N GLY A 984 -38.05 -9.91 6.48
CA GLY A 984 -36.79 -10.00 5.73
C GLY A 984 -36.47 -8.72 4.96
N LYS A 985 -35.53 -8.81 4.01
CA LYS A 985 -35.05 -7.66 3.20
C LYS A 985 -36.11 -7.19 2.21
N ASP A 986 -36.56 -5.94 2.28
CA ASP A 986 -37.76 -5.48 1.57
C ASP A 986 -37.82 -5.79 0.07
N GLY A 987 -36.72 -5.59 -0.68
CA GLY A 987 -36.68 -5.73 -2.14
C GLY A 987 -36.86 -7.12 -2.75
N SER A 988 -36.98 -8.18 -1.95
CA SER A 988 -37.28 -9.55 -2.46
C SER A 988 -38.24 -10.33 -1.55
N ARG A 989 -38.84 -9.63 -0.59
CA ARG A 989 -39.83 -10.12 0.36
C ARG A 989 -41.19 -10.27 -0.32
N LEU A 990 -41.88 -11.36 -0.06
CA LEU A 990 -43.19 -11.67 -0.66
C LEU A 990 -44.37 -11.29 0.23
N MET A 991 -45.48 -10.98 -0.44
CA MET A 991 -46.83 -11.10 0.08
C MET A 991 -47.50 -12.24 -0.68
N LEU A 992 -47.92 -13.28 0.03
CA LEU A 992 -48.63 -14.44 -0.49
C LEU A 992 -50.12 -14.30 -0.17
N ASP A 993 -50.99 -14.59 -1.13
CA ASP A 993 -52.43 -14.61 -0.88
C ASP A 993 -52.85 -15.87 -0.09
N SER A 994 -54.08 -15.87 0.43
CA SER A 994 -54.65 -17.04 1.11
C SER A 994 -54.90 -18.16 0.11
N GLU A 995 -54.55 -19.39 0.47
CA GLU A 995 -54.49 -20.53 -0.44
C GLU A 995 -55.21 -21.74 0.17
N THR A 996 -55.91 -22.52 -0.66
CA THR A 996 -56.63 -23.74 -0.20
C THR A 996 -56.39 -24.86 -1.18
N PHE A 997 -55.91 -26.00 -0.68
CA PHE A 997 -55.65 -27.19 -1.49
C PHE A 997 -56.60 -28.33 -1.10
N ASP A 998 -57.27 -28.90 -2.10
CA ASP A 998 -58.22 -30.00 -1.96
C ASP A 998 -57.74 -31.23 -2.75
N SER A 999 -57.64 -32.37 -2.06
CA SER A 999 -57.30 -33.69 -2.62
C SER A 999 -58.46 -34.64 -2.43
N LEU A 1000 -58.82 -35.41 -3.46
CA LEU A 1000 -59.82 -36.47 -3.41
C LEU A 1000 -59.23 -37.73 -4.04
N ARG A 1001 -58.47 -38.49 -3.24
CA ARG A 1001 -57.87 -39.74 -3.69
C ARG A 1001 -58.85 -40.89 -3.56
N SER A 1002 -59.06 -41.60 -4.66
CA SER A 1002 -59.62 -42.96 -4.67
C SER A 1002 -58.49 -44.00 -4.60
N SER A 1003 -58.73 -45.11 -3.91
CA SER A 1003 -57.81 -46.25 -3.81
C SER A 1003 -58.57 -47.53 -4.08
N ILE A 1004 -58.13 -48.34 -5.05
CA ILE A 1004 -58.75 -49.63 -5.40
C ILE A 1004 -57.65 -50.69 -5.42
N GLY A 1005 -57.88 -51.84 -4.77
CA GLY A 1005 -56.84 -52.85 -4.67
C GLY A 1005 -57.24 -54.13 -3.95
N VAL A 1006 -56.25 -54.82 -3.40
CA VAL A 1006 -56.40 -56.07 -2.65
C VAL A 1006 -55.71 -55.98 -1.29
N ASN A 1007 -56.28 -56.65 -0.29
CA ASN A 1007 -55.64 -56.89 1.01
C ASN A 1007 -55.63 -58.40 1.30
N GLY A 1008 -54.45 -58.91 1.70
CA GLY A 1008 -54.28 -60.22 2.32
C GLY A 1008 -53.95 -60.06 3.80
N ASN A 1009 -54.41 -61.01 4.62
CA ASN A 1009 -54.09 -61.12 6.03
C ASN A 1009 -53.83 -62.58 6.41
N TRP A 1010 -52.79 -62.77 7.22
CA TRP A 1010 -52.38 -64.05 7.79
C TRP A 1010 -52.43 -63.91 9.31
N ASN A 1011 -52.91 -64.93 10.03
CA ASN A 1011 -52.96 -64.94 11.48
C ASN A 1011 -52.57 -66.34 11.97
N VAL A 1012 -51.37 -66.47 12.53
CA VAL A 1012 -50.74 -67.75 12.89
C VAL A 1012 -50.69 -67.87 14.42
N PRO A 1013 -51.44 -68.79 15.04
CA PRO A 1013 -51.33 -69.07 16.46
C PRO A 1013 -50.01 -69.80 16.76
N LEU A 1014 -49.39 -69.47 17.89
CA LEU A 1014 -48.16 -70.08 18.38
C LEU A 1014 -48.45 -71.04 19.53
N ALA A 1015 -47.63 -72.09 19.67
CA ALA A 1015 -47.77 -73.11 20.71
C ALA A 1015 -47.65 -72.57 22.16
N SER A 1016 -47.17 -71.33 22.33
CA SER A 1016 -47.10 -70.61 23.61
C SER A 1016 -48.39 -69.87 24.00
N GLY A 1017 -49.43 -69.87 23.15
CA GLY A 1017 -50.65 -69.07 23.33
C GLY A 1017 -50.56 -67.63 22.79
N ALA A 1018 -49.37 -67.22 22.33
CA ALA A 1018 -49.16 -66.01 21.53
C ALA A 1018 -49.69 -66.18 20.09
N SER A 1019 -49.76 -65.10 19.31
CA SER A 1019 -50.08 -65.17 17.87
C SER A 1019 -49.34 -64.11 17.06
N ILE A 1020 -48.97 -64.45 15.82
CA ILE A 1020 -48.41 -63.51 14.83
C ILE A 1020 -49.48 -63.25 13.78
N ALA A 1021 -49.90 -61.99 13.63
CA ALA A 1021 -50.71 -61.56 12.51
C ALA A 1021 -49.85 -60.72 11.54
N ALA A 1022 -50.03 -60.93 10.24
CA ALA A 1022 -49.40 -60.15 9.19
C ALA A 1022 -50.44 -59.70 8.16
N ASP A 1023 -50.19 -58.59 7.47
CA ASP A 1023 -51.05 -58.10 6.40
C ASP A 1023 -50.24 -57.43 5.29
N LEU A 1024 -50.78 -57.50 4.07
CA LEU A 1024 -50.24 -56.88 2.87
C LEU A 1024 -51.39 -56.26 2.09
N GLN A 1025 -51.27 -55.00 1.71
CA GLN A 1025 -52.22 -54.26 0.91
C GLN A 1025 -51.51 -53.64 -0.29
N LEU A 1026 -52.10 -53.81 -1.47
CA LEU A 1026 -51.65 -53.23 -2.74
C LEU A 1026 -52.84 -52.48 -3.35
N THR A 1027 -52.71 -51.18 -3.59
CA THR A 1027 -53.76 -50.33 -4.20
C THR A 1027 -53.23 -49.52 -5.37
N TRP A 1028 -54.00 -49.44 -6.45
CA TRP A 1028 -53.90 -48.31 -7.37
C TRP A 1028 -54.61 -47.12 -6.72
N ASP A 1029 -53.86 -46.03 -6.58
CA ASP A 1029 -54.23 -44.82 -5.86
C ASP A 1029 -54.30 -43.68 -6.88
N HIS A 1030 -55.50 -43.13 -7.10
CA HIS A 1030 -55.80 -42.14 -8.15
C HIS A 1030 -56.41 -40.87 -7.58
N GLU A 1031 -55.79 -39.71 -7.85
CA GLU A 1031 -56.24 -38.38 -7.44
C GLU A 1031 -57.28 -37.83 -8.44
N LEU A 1032 -58.46 -37.44 -7.94
CA LEU A 1032 -59.60 -37.03 -8.78
C LEU A 1032 -59.70 -35.50 -8.99
N LEU A 1033 -59.09 -34.67 -8.14
CA LEU A 1033 -59.10 -33.20 -8.26
C LEU A 1033 -57.88 -32.70 -9.07
N ASP A 1034 -57.63 -31.38 -9.12
CA ASP A 1034 -56.34 -30.90 -9.65
C ASP A 1034 -55.27 -31.10 -8.57
N GLY A 1035 -54.25 -31.91 -8.87
CA GLY A 1035 -53.14 -32.16 -7.97
C GLY A 1035 -52.15 -31.00 -7.86
N ASN A 1036 -52.43 -29.84 -8.45
CA ASN A 1036 -51.59 -28.65 -8.43
C ASN A 1036 -52.04 -27.61 -7.38
N VAL A 1037 -51.08 -26.90 -6.79
CA VAL A 1037 -51.30 -25.62 -6.10
C VAL A 1037 -50.83 -24.49 -7.01
N GLU A 1038 -51.65 -23.45 -7.20
CA GLU A 1038 -51.35 -22.25 -8.00
C GLU A 1038 -51.20 -21.01 -7.13
N GLN A 1039 -50.14 -20.98 -6.32
CA GLN A 1039 -49.89 -19.91 -5.35
C GLN A 1039 -49.78 -18.54 -6.03
N GLN A 1040 -50.70 -17.63 -5.74
CA GLN A 1040 -50.58 -16.20 -6.08
C GLN A 1040 -49.69 -15.48 -5.08
N ALA A 1041 -48.82 -14.60 -5.58
CA ALA A 1041 -47.91 -13.79 -4.76
C ALA A 1041 -47.60 -12.43 -5.42
N SER A 1042 -46.98 -11.53 -4.65
CA SER A 1042 -46.36 -10.30 -5.16
C SER A 1042 -45.15 -9.93 -4.31
N PHE A 1043 -44.23 -9.11 -4.84
CA PHE A 1043 -43.24 -8.46 -3.97
C PHE A 1043 -43.97 -7.50 -3.03
N ALA A 1044 -43.65 -7.56 -1.73
CA ALA A 1044 -44.54 -7.08 -0.67
C ALA A 1044 -44.91 -5.58 -0.73
N ASN A 1045 -44.06 -4.77 -1.36
CA ASN A 1045 -44.21 -3.33 -1.57
C ASN A 1045 -44.72 -2.95 -2.99
N TYR A 1046 -44.92 -3.94 -3.88
CA TYR A 1046 -45.26 -3.78 -5.30
C TYR A 1046 -46.52 -4.59 -5.69
N ARG A 1047 -47.52 -4.59 -4.79
CA ARG A 1047 -48.75 -5.42 -4.87
C ARG A 1047 -49.62 -5.21 -6.11
N SER A 1048 -49.40 -4.14 -6.88
CA SER A 1048 -50.04 -3.94 -8.19
C SER A 1048 -49.55 -4.92 -9.26
N THR A 1049 -48.42 -5.60 -9.02
CA THR A 1049 -47.85 -6.60 -9.91
C THR A 1049 -47.75 -7.94 -9.18
N SER A 1050 -48.77 -8.76 -9.33
CA SER A 1050 -48.75 -10.16 -8.89
C SER A 1050 -48.10 -11.09 -9.92
N PHE A 1051 -47.73 -12.27 -9.44
CA PHE A 1051 -47.23 -13.41 -10.21
C PHE A 1051 -47.67 -14.70 -9.51
N SER A 1052 -47.88 -15.77 -10.27
CA SER A 1052 -48.23 -17.08 -9.72
C SER A 1052 -47.05 -18.07 -9.77
N SER A 1053 -47.11 -19.11 -8.93
CA SER A 1053 -46.27 -20.30 -9.07
C SER A 1053 -47.10 -21.58 -8.98
N ARG A 1054 -47.16 -22.35 -10.06
CA ARG A 1054 -47.86 -23.64 -10.17
C ARG A 1054 -46.94 -24.79 -9.79
N ASN A 1055 -47.38 -25.70 -8.93
CA ASN A 1055 -46.60 -26.86 -8.47
C ASN A 1055 -47.46 -28.11 -8.28
N GLN A 1056 -47.00 -29.27 -8.76
CA GLN A 1056 -47.72 -30.53 -8.55
C GLN A 1056 -47.48 -31.11 -7.15
N VAL A 1057 -48.46 -30.91 -6.28
CA VAL A 1057 -48.52 -31.44 -4.91
C VAL A 1057 -48.90 -32.93 -4.92
N ALA A 1058 -50.03 -33.28 -5.55
CA ALA A 1058 -50.53 -34.66 -5.65
C ALA A 1058 -50.26 -35.27 -7.04
N GLY A 1059 -49.80 -36.53 -7.06
CA GLY A 1059 -49.65 -37.32 -8.29
C GLY A 1059 -51.00 -37.84 -8.77
N ARG A 1060 -51.23 -37.86 -10.09
CA ARG A 1060 -52.50 -38.37 -10.67
C ARG A 1060 -52.71 -39.85 -10.37
N ASP A 1061 -51.66 -40.65 -10.50
CA ASP A 1061 -51.67 -42.11 -10.33
C ASP A 1061 -50.45 -42.58 -9.55
N THR A 1062 -50.64 -43.50 -8.60
CA THR A 1062 -49.57 -44.16 -7.84
C THR A 1062 -49.94 -45.62 -7.53
N LEU A 1063 -48.96 -46.46 -7.18
CA LEU A 1063 -49.18 -47.75 -6.52
C LEU A 1063 -48.90 -47.59 -5.02
N GLY A 1064 -49.93 -47.67 -4.20
CA GLY A 1064 -49.79 -47.81 -2.75
C GLY A 1064 -49.41 -49.23 -2.36
N VAL A 1065 -48.35 -49.37 -1.57
CA VAL A 1065 -47.91 -50.64 -0.96
C VAL A 1065 -47.87 -50.45 0.55
N LYS A 1066 -48.60 -51.28 1.30
CA LYS A 1066 -48.60 -51.27 2.77
C LYS A 1066 -48.45 -52.69 3.31
N ALA A 1067 -47.56 -52.88 4.28
CA ALA A 1067 -47.36 -54.15 4.97
C ALA A 1067 -47.37 -53.94 6.49
N GLY A 1068 -47.98 -54.89 7.21
CA GLY A 1068 -48.09 -54.88 8.66
C GLY A 1068 -47.70 -56.21 9.29
N MET A 1069 -47.12 -56.16 10.49
CA MET A 1069 -46.91 -57.33 11.35
C MET A 1069 -47.24 -56.97 12.80
N ARG A 1070 -47.96 -57.86 13.47
CA ARG A 1070 -48.42 -57.74 14.86
C ARG A 1070 -48.05 -59.00 15.63
N TYR A 1071 -47.36 -58.83 16.76
CA TYR A 1071 -47.04 -59.90 17.71
C TYR A 1071 -47.85 -59.71 18.98
N LYS A 1072 -48.77 -60.64 19.22
CA LYS A 1072 -49.60 -60.68 20.41
C LYS A 1072 -48.91 -61.50 21.50
N ILE A 1073 -48.53 -60.85 22.59
CA ILE A 1073 -47.73 -61.45 23.67
C ILE A 1073 -48.63 -62.32 24.57
N ASN A 1074 -49.78 -61.80 24.98
CA ASN A 1074 -50.76 -62.47 25.83
C ASN A 1074 -52.18 -61.94 25.52
N THR A 1075 -53.12 -62.00 26.46
CA THR A 1075 -54.47 -61.44 26.30
C THR A 1075 -54.47 -59.90 26.18
N ASP A 1076 -53.52 -59.24 26.83
CA ASP A 1076 -53.62 -57.82 27.22
C ASP A 1076 -52.63 -56.92 26.46
N VAL A 1077 -51.53 -57.49 25.94
CA VAL A 1077 -50.44 -56.77 25.28
C VAL A 1077 -50.22 -57.28 23.85
N GLU A 1078 -50.25 -56.34 22.90
CA GLU A 1078 -50.04 -56.57 21.46
C GLU A 1078 -49.12 -55.48 20.93
N LEU A 1079 -48.03 -55.88 20.25
CA LEU A 1079 -47.07 -54.98 19.61
C LEU A 1079 -47.21 -55.06 18.10
N GLY A 1080 -47.22 -53.92 17.41
CA GLY A 1080 -47.33 -53.83 15.95
C GLY A 1080 -46.23 -52.99 15.31
N ILE A 1081 -45.88 -53.35 14.08
CA ILE A 1081 -45.07 -52.55 13.15
C ILE A 1081 -45.78 -52.52 11.80
N GLY A 1082 -45.85 -51.33 11.19
CA GLY A 1082 -46.36 -51.14 9.84
C GLY A 1082 -45.42 -50.28 9.01
N VAL A 1083 -45.32 -50.59 7.71
CA VAL A 1083 -44.57 -49.82 6.71
C VAL A 1083 -45.44 -49.62 5.48
N GLU A 1084 -45.44 -48.42 4.92
CA GLU A 1084 -46.13 -48.07 3.68
C GLU A 1084 -45.26 -47.22 2.75
N SER A 1085 -45.51 -47.31 1.45
CA SER A 1085 -44.77 -46.60 0.40
C SER A 1085 -45.69 -46.33 -0.80
N GLU A 1086 -45.43 -45.22 -1.51
CA GLU A 1086 -46.11 -44.86 -2.75
C GLU A 1086 -45.11 -44.98 -3.91
N MET A 1087 -45.43 -45.82 -4.90
CA MET A 1087 -44.55 -46.20 -6.01
C MET A 1087 -45.07 -45.71 -7.37
N PHE A 1088 -44.19 -45.74 -8.38
CA PHE A 1088 -44.45 -45.37 -9.79
C PHE A 1088 -44.82 -43.91 -10.08
N ARG A 1089 -44.87 -43.01 -9.08
CA ARG A 1089 -44.89 -41.55 -9.32
C ARG A 1089 -43.52 -41.08 -9.81
N SER A 1090 -43.47 -40.49 -11.01
CA SER A 1090 -42.22 -39.96 -11.58
C SER A 1090 -41.55 -38.94 -10.65
N GLY A 1091 -40.26 -39.11 -10.39
CA GLY A 1091 -39.45 -38.19 -9.58
C GLY A 1091 -39.78 -38.15 -8.08
N TYR A 1092 -40.70 -38.98 -7.59
CA TYR A 1092 -41.16 -38.98 -6.21
C TYR A 1092 -40.89 -40.33 -5.54
N ASN A 1093 -40.50 -40.30 -4.26
CA ASN A 1093 -40.38 -41.48 -3.41
C ASN A 1093 -40.98 -41.17 -2.04
N ALA A 1094 -41.67 -42.14 -1.44
CA ALA A 1094 -42.18 -42.04 -0.08
C ALA A 1094 -41.92 -43.34 0.69
N ILE A 1095 -41.54 -43.23 1.96
CA ILE A 1095 -41.60 -44.35 2.91
C ILE A 1095 -42.10 -43.82 4.26
N ALA A 1096 -43.14 -44.45 4.77
CA ALA A 1096 -43.76 -44.12 6.04
C ALA A 1096 -43.90 -45.39 6.89
N GLY A 1097 -43.88 -45.22 8.21
CA GLY A 1097 -43.97 -46.32 9.16
C GLY A 1097 -44.63 -45.93 10.46
N ASN A 1098 -45.08 -46.94 11.20
CA ASN A 1098 -45.67 -46.79 12.51
C ASN A 1098 -45.30 -47.97 13.41
N LEU A 1099 -45.24 -47.71 14.71
CA LEU A 1099 -45.15 -48.71 15.76
C LEU A 1099 -46.38 -48.56 16.64
N SER A 1100 -46.99 -49.67 17.06
CA SER A 1100 -48.12 -49.66 17.98
C SER A 1100 -47.86 -50.54 19.19
N ALA A 1101 -48.38 -50.11 20.34
CA ALA A 1101 -48.52 -50.93 21.53
C ALA A 1101 -49.96 -50.80 22.02
N THR A 1102 -50.73 -51.89 21.94
CA THR A 1102 -52.02 -51.98 22.62
C THR A 1102 -51.79 -52.54 24.02
N TRP A 1103 -52.31 -51.86 25.03
CA TRP A 1103 -52.46 -52.36 26.39
C TRP A 1103 -53.96 -52.42 26.71
N ARG A 1104 -54.43 -53.51 27.36
CA ARG A 1104 -55.81 -53.67 27.85
C ARG A 1104 -55.81 -53.64 29.38
N PHE A 1105 -56.80 -52.98 29.99
CA PHE A 1105 -56.91 -52.74 31.43
C PHE A 1105 -58.37 -52.74 31.87
#